data_AF-A0A7Y7CEY4-F1
#
_entry.id   AF-A0A7Y7CEY4-F1
#
_cell.length_a   1.000
_cell.length_b   1.000
_cell.length_c   1.000
_cell.angle_alpha   90.00
_cell.angle_beta   90.00
_cell.angle_gamma   90.00
#
_symmetry.space_group_name_H-M   'P 1'
#
loop_
_entity.id
_entity.type
_entity.pdbx_description
1 polymer ?
#
loop_
_entity_poly.entity_id
_entity_poly.type
_entity_poly.pdbx_seq_one_letter_code
_entity_poly.pdbx_strand_id
1 'polypeptide(L)'
;MTTPSDTTPSTPNSDDIRATWRWLAHAQHGVSEVRVIRPGGGGIVGLGFFDDEEAFVATCVEANAAGNVYVGIQPRPRRLLELAPNVLRPLRTGAGSKDIEVVTATVVDLDPVRPKDTASTEDELSLTLQVANAAAAWCEGQGLVRPRLMMSGNGAQLWFALPPQLLEGESHERVQAGLKDFEAEVRTRFASERVRVDSIHDVARIIKVVGTVARKGAGTAERPHRAARALADFERVEDPQLVERLQRAPAQQAANAARPAQVALPLAPSTSAPQGTVKARRTEAGEYDWAQPVEMCGPVQRLWQEGAEDRSVAIFNMVRFFAHKQLGLDEITELVLEYDRRGLGKLKGRDGAGYIRKAYEKVMATAREDGGVAPPCHSLQGMGYCRVNREPDVRCELYDVVFDIEAAVARLATVPAQDVEYRLKPILEAIAHRPPSAQEKYLGLLEVRTGLAAQKLRLSMARAVRTSGAGEGAEGADSKGGGKSSSGDDTIDGEVFEDAYCYYTVTQRGDAKAISSFTFTPSAVVETEEGEVFLGDIRTDKGTCMEGARLPRRAFNSRKELLHHLPSVHTQWTGSDNNVQGLLRVVARRAVPRLPGTSVLGDFKQGAHHVWVAPGCTIGKEGFVSPSPVAYLPNGASLESRVRYEA
;
A
#
# COMPACT_ATOMS: atom_id res chain seq x y z
N MET A 1 -36.61 -25.26 -13.88
CA MET A 1 -36.30 -23.84 -13.62
C MET A 1 -35.07 -23.51 -14.43
N THR A 2 -35.14 -22.52 -15.32
CA THR A 2 -33.97 -22.02 -16.06
C THR A 2 -33.01 -21.35 -15.09
N THR A 3 -31.76 -21.79 -15.07
CA THR A 3 -30.70 -21.13 -14.29
C THR A 3 -30.21 -19.88 -15.02
N PRO A 4 -29.70 -18.86 -14.31
CA PRO A 4 -29.00 -17.75 -14.94
C PRO A 4 -27.93 -18.18 -15.96
N SER A 5 -27.23 -19.31 -15.73
CA SER A 5 -26.27 -19.88 -16.68
C SER A 5 -26.92 -20.37 -17.99
N ASP A 6 -28.14 -20.91 -17.97
CA ASP A 6 -28.85 -21.40 -19.17
C ASP A 6 -29.21 -20.26 -20.15
N THR A 7 -29.12 -19.02 -19.68
CA THR A 7 -29.53 -17.81 -20.42
C THR A 7 -28.37 -16.93 -20.87
N THR A 8 -27.12 -17.31 -20.55
CA THR A 8 -25.93 -16.50 -20.86
C THR A 8 -25.07 -17.14 -21.95
N PRO A 9 -24.82 -16.47 -23.08
CA PRO A 9 -23.90 -16.98 -24.09
C PRO A 9 -22.47 -17.07 -23.55
N SER A 10 -21.69 -18.02 -24.06
CA SER A 10 -20.26 -18.20 -23.74
C SER A 10 -19.33 -17.27 -24.52
N THR A 11 -19.89 -16.45 -25.40
CA THR A 11 -19.22 -15.48 -26.26
C THR A 11 -19.73 -14.07 -26.00
N PRO A 12 -18.94 -13.04 -26.31
CA PRO A 12 -19.42 -11.66 -26.20
C PRO A 12 -20.62 -11.39 -27.14
N ASN A 13 -21.55 -10.55 -26.70
CA ASN A 13 -22.72 -10.10 -27.45
C ASN A 13 -22.54 -8.64 -27.90
N SER A 14 -22.42 -8.40 -29.20
CA SER A 14 -22.23 -7.07 -29.78
C SER A 14 -23.40 -6.11 -29.50
N ASP A 15 -24.63 -6.61 -29.44
CA ASP A 15 -25.81 -5.76 -29.27
C ASP A 15 -25.90 -5.22 -27.84
N ASP A 16 -25.57 -6.05 -26.83
CA ASP A 16 -25.49 -5.63 -25.43
C ASP A 16 -24.31 -4.67 -25.18
N ILE A 17 -23.18 -4.89 -25.88
CA ILE A 17 -22.03 -3.97 -25.82
C ILE A 17 -22.41 -2.61 -26.41
N ARG A 18 -23.12 -2.61 -27.54
CA ARG A 18 -23.65 -1.39 -28.17
C ARG A 18 -24.68 -0.70 -27.28
N ALA A 19 -25.55 -1.45 -26.62
CA ALA A 19 -26.52 -0.90 -25.69
C ALA A 19 -25.82 -0.28 -24.46
N THR A 20 -24.72 -0.86 -23.98
CA THR A 20 -23.86 -0.24 -22.94
C THR A 20 -23.35 1.12 -23.39
N TRP A 21 -22.78 1.21 -24.60
CA TRP A 21 -22.29 2.47 -25.16
C TRP A 21 -23.37 3.55 -25.20
N ARG A 22 -24.55 3.20 -25.71
CA ARG A 22 -25.68 4.14 -25.84
C ARG A 22 -26.21 4.58 -24.49
N TRP A 23 -26.31 3.67 -23.52
CA TRP A 23 -26.78 4.00 -22.18
C TRP A 23 -25.83 4.95 -21.45
N LEU A 24 -24.52 4.82 -21.63
CA LEU A 24 -23.53 5.72 -21.03
C LEU A 24 -23.65 7.17 -21.55
N ALA A 25 -24.10 7.35 -22.80
CA ALA A 25 -24.41 8.66 -23.39
C ALA A 25 -23.24 9.68 -23.32
N HIS A 26 -21.99 9.23 -23.44
CA HIS A 26 -20.80 10.07 -23.26
C HIS A 26 -20.55 11.09 -24.37
N ALA A 27 -21.08 10.88 -25.59
CA ALA A 27 -20.70 11.62 -26.80
C ALA A 27 -20.81 13.15 -26.68
N GLN A 28 -21.75 13.65 -25.86
CA GLN A 28 -21.96 15.09 -25.65
C GLN A 28 -20.98 15.71 -24.64
N HIS A 29 -20.31 14.90 -23.83
CA HIS A 29 -19.51 15.35 -22.68
C HIS A 29 -18.05 14.90 -22.74
N GLY A 30 -17.70 13.98 -23.65
CA GLY A 30 -16.36 13.45 -23.74
C GLY A 30 -16.29 12.14 -24.51
N VAL A 31 -15.39 11.26 -24.07
CA VAL A 31 -15.09 9.98 -24.69
C VAL A 31 -15.19 8.84 -23.68
N SER A 32 -15.48 7.63 -24.15
CA SER A 32 -15.53 6.43 -23.32
C SER A 32 -14.12 5.84 -23.18
N GLU A 33 -13.64 5.68 -21.95
CA GLU A 33 -12.39 4.96 -21.70
C GLU A 33 -12.68 3.47 -21.54
N VAL A 34 -12.10 2.64 -22.40
CA VAL A 34 -12.14 1.17 -22.28
C VAL A 34 -10.84 0.68 -21.66
N ARG A 35 -10.93 -0.21 -20.67
CA ARG A 35 -9.80 -0.90 -20.05
C ARG A 35 -9.97 -2.41 -20.13
N VAL A 36 -8.94 -3.11 -20.56
CA VAL A 36 -8.91 -4.56 -20.61
C VAL A 36 -7.95 -5.05 -19.54
N ILE A 37 -8.42 -5.88 -18.62
CA ILE A 37 -7.64 -6.35 -17.47
C ILE A 37 -7.48 -7.87 -17.57
N ARG A 38 -6.24 -8.36 -17.34
CA ARG A 38 -5.96 -9.80 -17.37
C ARG A 38 -6.81 -10.54 -16.32
N PRO A 39 -7.38 -11.71 -16.66
CA PRO A 39 -8.03 -12.57 -15.67
C PRO A 39 -7.07 -12.86 -14.50
N GLY A 40 -7.57 -12.82 -13.27
CA GLY A 40 -6.75 -13.08 -12.08
C GLY A 40 -5.88 -11.90 -11.59
N GLY A 41 -6.04 -10.69 -12.13
CA GLY A 41 -5.44 -9.47 -11.57
C GLY A 41 -4.04 -9.11 -12.11
N GLY A 42 -3.61 -9.71 -13.22
CA GLY A 42 -2.31 -9.47 -13.86
C GLY A 42 -2.14 -8.13 -14.58
N GLY A 43 -2.82 -7.07 -14.13
CA GLY A 43 -2.72 -5.72 -14.69
C GLY A 43 -3.52 -5.46 -15.97
N ILE A 44 -3.39 -4.24 -16.49
CA ILE A 44 -4.04 -3.77 -17.71
C ILE A 44 -3.32 -4.39 -18.93
N VAL A 45 -4.09 -5.01 -19.82
CA VAL A 45 -3.65 -5.50 -21.14
C VAL A 45 -3.60 -4.35 -22.13
N GLY A 46 -4.65 -3.53 -22.14
CA GLY A 46 -4.78 -2.39 -23.03
C GLY A 46 -5.80 -1.41 -22.50
N LEU A 47 -5.62 -0.15 -22.89
CA LEU A 47 -6.49 0.97 -22.57
C LEU A 47 -6.66 1.83 -23.81
N GLY A 48 -7.88 2.33 -24.04
CA GLY A 48 -8.20 3.17 -25.19
C GLY A 48 -9.32 4.15 -24.88
N PHE A 49 -9.45 5.16 -25.73
CA PHE A 49 -10.48 6.19 -25.62
C PHE A 49 -11.31 6.21 -26.90
N PHE A 50 -12.63 6.20 -26.76
CA PHE A 50 -13.54 5.93 -27.85
C PHE A 50 -14.59 7.04 -27.98
N ASP A 51 -14.73 7.57 -29.19
CA ASP A 51 -15.82 8.46 -29.62
C ASP A 51 -16.63 7.90 -30.80
N ASP A 52 -16.27 6.71 -31.29
CA ASP A 52 -16.98 5.97 -32.34
C ASP A 52 -17.64 4.69 -31.79
N GLU A 53 -18.94 4.51 -32.06
CA GLU A 53 -19.74 3.39 -31.54
C GLU A 53 -19.26 2.04 -32.11
N GLU A 54 -18.98 1.96 -33.41
CA GLU A 54 -18.55 0.71 -34.05
C GLU A 54 -17.17 0.26 -33.58
N ALA A 55 -16.23 1.19 -33.47
CA ALA A 55 -14.89 0.92 -32.97
C ALA A 55 -14.91 0.47 -31.50
N PHE A 56 -15.77 1.07 -30.66
CA PHE A 56 -15.99 0.62 -29.28
C PHE A 56 -16.49 -0.82 -29.24
N VAL A 57 -17.53 -1.14 -30.03
CA VAL A 57 -18.13 -2.48 -30.06
C VAL A 57 -17.12 -3.52 -30.55
N ALA A 58 -16.50 -3.29 -31.71
CA ALA A 58 -15.52 -4.19 -32.30
C ALA A 58 -14.35 -4.47 -31.35
N THR A 59 -13.81 -3.42 -30.73
CA THR A 59 -12.71 -3.52 -29.78
C THR A 59 -13.11 -4.33 -28.54
N CYS A 60 -14.29 -4.09 -27.97
CA CYS A 60 -14.75 -4.81 -26.78
C CYS A 60 -14.95 -6.30 -27.06
N VAL A 61 -15.48 -6.65 -28.25
CA VAL A 61 -15.64 -8.04 -28.69
C VAL A 61 -14.28 -8.73 -28.81
N GLU A 62 -13.35 -8.12 -29.55
CA GLU A 62 -12.01 -8.67 -29.78
C GLU A 62 -11.24 -8.83 -28.46
N ALA A 63 -11.21 -7.78 -27.64
CA ALA A 63 -10.43 -7.75 -26.41
C ALA A 63 -10.93 -8.72 -25.33
N ASN A 64 -12.19 -9.16 -25.39
CA ASN A 64 -12.74 -10.08 -24.39
C ASN A 64 -12.12 -11.50 -24.47
N ALA A 65 -11.43 -11.83 -25.56
CA ALA A 65 -10.58 -13.01 -25.64
C ALA A 65 -9.33 -12.88 -24.75
N ALA A 66 -8.75 -11.67 -24.65
CA ALA A 66 -7.52 -11.41 -23.89
C ALA A 66 -7.76 -11.07 -22.41
N GLY A 67 -8.97 -10.65 -22.04
CA GLY A 67 -9.30 -10.37 -20.65
C GLY A 67 -10.71 -9.86 -20.36
N ASN A 68 -10.86 -9.30 -19.17
CA ASN A 68 -12.09 -8.66 -18.73
C ASN A 68 -12.12 -7.22 -19.23
N VAL A 69 -13.18 -6.85 -19.95
CA VAL A 69 -13.35 -5.52 -20.54
C VAL A 69 -14.22 -4.64 -19.63
N TYR A 70 -13.72 -3.44 -19.35
CA TYR A 70 -14.36 -2.44 -18.51
C TYR A 70 -14.45 -1.10 -19.23
N VAL A 71 -15.38 -0.26 -18.82
CA VAL A 71 -15.59 1.10 -19.33
C VAL A 71 -15.75 2.08 -18.17
N GLY A 72 -15.24 3.31 -18.31
CA GLY A 72 -15.49 4.37 -17.34
C GLY A 72 -16.98 4.65 -17.18
N ILE A 73 -17.46 4.85 -15.94
CA ILE A 73 -18.85 5.25 -15.69
C ILE A 73 -19.11 6.66 -16.24
N GLN A 74 -18.14 7.54 -16.05
CA GLN A 74 -18.22 8.94 -16.46
C GLN A 74 -17.45 9.17 -17.76
N PRO A 75 -17.88 10.13 -18.60
CA PRO A 75 -17.14 10.52 -19.79
C PRO A 75 -15.75 11.04 -19.38
N ARG A 76 -14.75 10.72 -20.20
CA ARG A 76 -13.40 11.29 -20.05
C ARG A 76 -13.22 12.50 -20.95
N PRO A 77 -12.36 13.46 -20.60
CA PRO A 77 -12.16 14.64 -21.41
C PRO A 77 -11.72 14.30 -22.83
N ARG A 78 -12.25 15.03 -23.82
CA ARG A 78 -12.02 14.72 -25.23
C ARG A 78 -10.54 14.75 -25.63
N ARG A 79 -9.72 15.56 -24.94
CA ARG A 79 -8.25 15.60 -25.11
C ARG A 79 -7.57 14.23 -24.96
N LEU A 80 -8.14 13.31 -24.18
CA LEU A 80 -7.55 11.98 -23.98
C LEU A 80 -7.72 11.05 -25.20
N LEU A 81 -8.63 11.37 -26.12
CA LEU A 81 -8.79 10.64 -27.38
C LEU A 81 -7.48 10.54 -28.16
N GLU A 82 -6.66 11.60 -28.13
CA GLU A 82 -5.39 11.67 -28.86
C GLU A 82 -4.37 10.60 -28.41
N LEU A 83 -4.46 10.12 -27.17
CA LEU A 83 -3.55 9.11 -26.62
C LEU A 83 -3.74 7.74 -27.28
N ALA A 84 -4.99 7.39 -27.58
CA ALA A 84 -5.39 6.09 -28.12
C ALA A 84 -6.77 6.21 -28.82
N PRO A 85 -6.82 6.81 -30.03
CA PRO A 85 -8.08 7.16 -30.69
C PRO A 85 -8.77 5.93 -31.26
N ASN A 86 -9.88 5.52 -30.64
CA ASN A 86 -10.72 4.39 -31.06
C ASN A 86 -9.96 3.05 -31.17
N VAL A 87 -8.88 2.90 -30.40
CA VAL A 87 -8.04 1.69 -30.35
C VAL A 87 -7.50 1.45 -28.95
N LEU A 88 -7.16 0.21 -28.61
CA LEU A 88 -6.44 -0.10 -27.38
C LEU A 88 -4.93 0.07 -27.58
N ARG A 89 -4.27 0.67 -26.59
CA ARG A 89 -2.81 0.78 -26.51
C ARG A 89 -2.32 0.32 -25.13
N PRO A 90 -1.04 -0.07 -24.98
CA PRO A 90 -0.46 -0.47 -23.70
C PRO A 90 -0.15 0.76 -22.83
N LEU A 91 -1.17 1.55 -22.49
CA LEU A 91 -1.04 2.70 -21.61
C LEU A 91 -0.99 2.24 -20.15
N ARG A 92 -0.05 2.79 -19.37
CA ARG A 92 0.18 2.39 -17.96
C ARG A 92 -0.97 2.84 -17.03
N THR A 93 -1.57 3.99 -17.31
CA THR A 93 -2.61 4.61 -16.47
C THR A 93 -3.70 5.23 -17.33
N GLY A 94 -4.96 5.10 -16.88
CA GLY A 94 -6.09 5.84 -17.45
C GLY A 94 -6.38 7.14 -16.70
N ALA A 95 -7.48 7.79 -17.07
CA ALA A 95 -7.99 8.99 -16.42
C ALA A 95 -8.23 8.75 -14.91
N GLY A 96 -7.80 9.71 -14.09
CA GLY A 96 -8.01 9.75 -12.65
C GLY A 96 -9.15 10.69 -12.25
N SER A 97 -9.43 10.82 -10.95
CA SER A 97 -10.53 11.66 -10.43
C SER A 97 -10.39 13.14 -10.82
N LYS A 98 -9.16 13.66 -10.91
CA LYS A 98 -8.88 15.04 -11.34
C LYS A 98 -9.17 15.29 -12.83
N ASP A 99 -9.24 14.24 -13.64
CA ASP A 99 -9.57 14.35 -15.06
C ASP A 99 -11.09 14.37 -15.29
N ILE A 100 -11.91 13.99 -14.30
CA ILE A 100 -13.35 13.87 -14.51
C ILE A 100 -14.00 15.25 -14.40
N GLU A 101 -14.56 15.70 -15.51
CA GLU A 101 -15.19 17.02 -15.63
C GLU A 101 -16.70 16.96 -15.40
N VAL A 102 -17.33 15.82 -15.67
CA VAL A 102 -18.79 15.66 -15.64
C VAL A 102 -19.19 14.32 -15.04
N VAL A 103 -20.22 14.30 -14.20
CA VAL A 103 -20.90 13.08 -13.73
C VAL A 103 -22.24 12.95 -14.45
N THR A 104 -22.47 11.81 -15.10
CA THR A 104 -23.69 11.51 -15.89
C THR A 104 -24.43 10.26 -15.41
N ALA A 105 -23.84 9.52 -14.46
CA ALA A 105 -24.43 8.31 -13.91
C ALA A 105 -23.86 7.97 -12.53
N THR A 106 -24.52 7.07 -11.80
CA THR A 106 -23.93 6.36 -10.66
C THR A 106 -24.29 4.88 -10.72
N VAL A 107 -23.41 4.03 -10.20
CA VAL A 107 -23.59 2.58 -10.18
C VAL A 107 -23.37 2.07 -8.77
N VAL A 108 -24.26 1.19 -8.31
CA VAL A 108 -24.07 0.42 -7.08
C VAL A 108 -23.83 -1.03 -7.45
N ASP A 109 -22.71 -1.60 -7.00
CA ASP A 109 -22.28 -2.97 -7.33
C ASP A 109 -22.51 -3.91 -6.14
N LEU A 110 -23.32 -4.94 -6.36
CA LEU A 110 -23.65 -5.98 -5.39
C LEU A 110 -23.02 -7.28 -5.85
N ASP A 111 -22.24 -7.90 -4.99
CA ASP A 111 -21.42 -9.05 -5.34
C ASP A 111 -21.59 -10.11 -4.23
N PRO A 112 -21.75 -11.40 -4.54
CA PRO A 112 -21.87 -12.40 -3.48
C PRO A 112 -20.55 -12.54 -2.73
N VAL A 113 -20.66 -12.76 -1.42
CA VAL A 113 -19.51 -13.12 -0.57
C VAL A 113 -19.10 -14.54 -0.93
N ARG A 114 -17.92 -14.68 -1.53
CA ARG A 114 -17.37 -15.94 -2.05
C ARG A 114 -15.85 -16.00 -1.91
N PRO A 115 -15.22 -17.18 -2.03
CA PRO A 115 -13.76 -17.30 -2.02
C PRO A 115 -13.10 -16.34 -3.02
N LYS A 116 -11.90 -15.86 -2.67
CA LYS A 116 -11.19 -14.93 -3.52
C LYS A 116 -10.83 -15.60 -4.86
N ASP A 117 -10.88 -14.81 -5.93
CA ASP A 117 -10.51 -15.21 -7.28
C ASP A 117 -11.36 -16.35 -7.88
N THR A 118 -12.59 -16.55 -7.41
CA THR A 118 -13.57 -17.48 -8.01
C THR A 118 -14.77 -16.75 -8.64
N ALA A 119 -15.39 -17.40 -9.63
CA ALA A 119 -16.71 -17.02 -10.13
C ALA A 119 -17.81 -17.41 -9.13
N SER A 120 -18.99 -16.79 -9.25
CA SER A 120 -20.13 -17.12 -8.38
C SER A 120 -20.76 -18.46 -8.77
N THR A 121 -21.25 -19.21 -7.79
CA THR A 121 -22.18 -20.31 -8.07
C THR A 121 -23.53 -19.77 -8.55
N GLU A 122 -24.41 -20.68 -8.97
CA GLU A 122 -25.77 -20.32 -9.36
C GLU A 122 -26.58 -19.76 -8.19
N ASP A 123 -26.49 -20.38 -7.02
CA ASP A 123 -27.20 -19.94 -5.81
C ASP A 123 -26.68 -18.60 -5.28
N GLU A 124 -25.36 -18.41 -5.30
CA GLU A 124 -24.71 -17.14 -4.93
C GLU A 124 -25.17 -16.00 -5.86
N LEU A 125 -25.20 -16.25 -7.16
CA LEU A 125 -25.65 -15.27 -8.15
C LEU A 125 -27.15 -14.98 -7.99
N SER A 126 -27.98 -16.02 -7.95
CA SER A 126 -29.45 -15.90 -7.80
C SER A 126 -29.83 -15.09 -6.56
N LEU A 127 -29.19 -15.35 -5.41
CA LEU A 127 -29.40 -14.55 -4.20
C LEU A 127 -29.03 -13.08 -4.42
N THR A 128 -27.88 -12.83 -5.05
CA THR A 128 -27.42 -11.46 -5.32
C THR A 128 -28.39 -10.71 -6.24
N LEU A 129 -28.94 -11.39 -7.25
CA LEU A 129 -29.96 -10.82 -8.14
C LEU A 129 -31.26 -10.49 -7.38
N GLN A 130 -31.68 -11.35 -6.45
CA GLN A 130 -32.85 -11.09 -5.60
C GLN A 130 -32.64 -9.86 -4.71
N VAL A 131 -31.47 -9.75 -4.08
CA VAL A 131 -31.11 -8.58 -3.26
C VAL A 131 -31.04 -7.31 -4.10
N ALA A 132 -30.47 -7.37 -5.31
CA ALA A 132 -30.41 -6.23 -6.22
C ALA A 132 -31.80 -5.78 -6.68
N ASN A 133 -32.72 -6.72 -6.96
CA ASN A 133 -34.10 -6.39 -7.28
C ASN A 133 -34.85 -5.74 -6.11
N ALA A 134 -34.61 -6.21 -4.87
CA ALA A 134 -35.14 -5.58 -3.67
C ALA A 134 -34.57 -4.17 -3.46
N ALA A 135 -33.27 -3.97 -3.71
CA ALA A 135 -32.63 -2.66 -3.65
C ALA A 135 -33.18 -1.69 -4.71
N ALA A 136 -33.42 -2.16 -5.93
CA ALA A 136 -34.07 -1.36 -6.98
C ALA A 136 -35.50 -0.95 -6.61
N ALA A 137 -36.30 -1.88 -6.07
CA ALA A 137 -37.66 -1.59 -5.59
C ALA A 137 -37.66 -0.62 -4.41
N TRP A 138 -36.67 -0.72 -3.51
CA TRP A 138 -36.51 0.24 -2.43
C TRP A 138 -36.18 1.64 -2.96
N CYS A 139 -35.25 1.76 -3.92
CA CYS A 139 -34.92 3.05 -4.52
C CYS A 139 -36.16 3.71 -5.16
N GLU A 140 -36.93 2.93 -5.92
CA GLU A 140 -38.21 3.37 -6.50
C GLU A 140 -39.20 3.82 -5.42
N GLY A 141 -39.31 3.08 -4.33
CA GLY A 141 -40.12 3.46 -3.16
C GLY A 141 -39.61 4.70 -2.40
N GLN A 142 -38.36 5.13 -2.62
CA GLN A 142 -37.83 6.40 -2.13
C GLN A 142 -38.10 7.57 -3.08
N GLY A 143 -38.85 7.35 -4.17
CA GLY A 143 -39.15 8.37 -5.18
C GLY A 143 -38.09 8.48 -6.29
N LEU A 144 -37.03 7.67 -6.24
CA LEU A 144 -36.00 7.63 -7.27
C LEU A 144 -36.52 6.90 -8.52
N VAL A 145 -35.91 7.20 -9.66
CA VAL A 145 -36.14 6.41 -10.87
C VAL A 145 -35.59 5.00 -10.63
N ARG A 146 -36.38 3.98 -10.99
CA ARG A 146 -35.95 2.58 -10.83
C ARG A 146 -34.65 2.35 -11.62
N PRO A 147 -33.56 1.92 -10.97
CA PRO A 147 -32.28 1.71 -11.66
C PRO A 147 -32.38 0.55 -12.64
N ARG A 148 -31.63 0.64 -13.74
CA ARG A 148 -31.49 -0.50 -14.65
C ARG A 148 -30.61 -1.55 -13.98
N LEU A 149 -31.07 -2.79 -14.02
CA LEU A 149 -30.40 -3.91 -13.38
C LEU A 149 -29.52 -4.65 -14.39
N MET A 150 -28.23 -4.69 -14.12
CA MET A 150 -27.25 -5.43 -14.92
C MET A 150 -26.68 -6.58 -14.12
N MET A 151 -26.48 -7.74 -14.76
CA MET A 151 -25.72 -8.85 -14.21
C MET A 151 -24.28 -8.74 -14.71
N SER A 152 -23.30 -8.58 -13.83
CA SER A 152 -21.88 -8.30 -14.18
C SER A 152 -21.07 -9.55 -14.57
N GLY A 153 -21.75 -10.70 -14.65
CA GLY A 153 -21.20 -12.05 -14.81
C GLY A 153 -21.17 -12.84 -13.51
N ASN A 154 -21.00 -12.18 -12.36
CA ASN A 154 -20.94 -12.84 -11.04
C ASN A 154 -21.73 -12.16 -9.93
N GLY A 155 -22.18 -10.93 -10.17
CA GLY A 155 -22.99 -10.13 -9.24
C GLY A 155 -24.00 -9.32 -10.03
N ALA A 156 -24.56 -8.30 -9.38
CA ALA A 156 -25.57 -7.42 -9.93
C ALA A 156 -25.17 -5.96 -9.74
N GLN A 157 -25.50 -5.11 -10.72
CA GLN A 157 -25.25 -3.68 -10.68
C GLN A 157 -26.55 -2.92 -10.88
N LEU A 158 -26.76 -1.88 -10.07
CA LEU A 158 -27.86 -0.93 -10.19
C LEU A 158 -27.33 0.31 -10.89
N TRP A 159 -27.79 0.55 -12.11
CA TRP A 159 -27.34 1.66 -12.95
C TRP A 159 -28.37 2.79 -12.91
N PHE A 160 -27.94 3.94 -12.39
CA PHE A 160 -28.75 5.16 -12.33
C PHE A 160 -28.19 6.16 -13.34
N ALA A 161 -29.05 6.64 -14.24
CA ALA A 161 -28.69 7.74 -15.11
C ALA A 161 -28.99 9.06 -14.39
N LEU A 162 -28.08 10.02 -14.51
CA LEU A 162 -28.20 11.34 -13.90
C LEU A 162 -28.20 12.40 -14.99
N PRO A 163 -28.97 13.50 -14.82
CA PRO A 163 -28.70 14.72 -15.55
C PRO A 163 -27.22 15.12 -15.38
N PRO A 164 -26.51 15.57 -16.43
CA PRO A 164 -25.08 15.86 -16.36
C PRO A 164 -24.73 16.90 -15.29
N GLN A 165 -23.78 16.59 -14.42
CA GLN A 165 -23.29 17.46 -13.34
C GLN A 165 -21.83 17.86 -13.56
N LEU A 166 -21.56 19.15 -13.74
CA LEU A 166 -20.20 19.66 -13.86
C LEU A 166 -19.47 19.63 -12.51
N LEU A 167 -18.25 19.12 -12.52
CA LEU A 167 -17.39 19.02 -11.33
C LEU A 167 -16.40 20.18 -11.29
N GLU A 168 -16.83 21.32 -10.76
CA GLU A 168 -15.99 22.50 -10.56
C GLU A 168 -15.99 22.95 -9.10
N GLY A 169 -14.82 23.35 -8.59
CA GLY A 169 -14.66 23.87 -7.22
C GLY A 169 -15.27 22.95 -6.16
N GLU A 170 -16.13 23.53 -5.31
CA GLU A 170 -16.80 22.81 -4.22
C GLU A 170 -17.82 21.75 -4.69
N SER A 171 -18.28 21.82 -5.95
CA SER A 171 -19.22 20.83 -6.52
C SER A 171 -18.61 19.43 -6.54
N HIS A 172 -17.31 19.33 -6.83
CA HIS A 172 -16.62 18.04 -6.89
C HIS A 172 -16.64 17.32 -5.54
N GLU A 173 -16.22 17.99 -4.47
CA GLU A 173 -16.21 17.39 -3.13
C GLU A 173 -17.63 17.03 -2.67
N ARG A 174 -18.61 17.86 -3.00
CA ARG A 174 -20.02 17.65 -2.64
C ARG A 174 -20.62 16.44 -3.33
N VAL A 175 -20.51 16.36 -4.67
CA VAL A 175 -21.02 15.22 -5.44
C VAL A 175 -20.31 13.93 -5.04
N GLN A 176 -18.98 13.97 -4.84
CA GLN A 176 -18.21 12.82 -4.38
C GLN A 176 -18.65 12.33 -2.99
N ALA A 177 -18.96 13.25 -2.07
CA ALA A 177 -19.52 12.91 -0.75
C ALA A 177 -20.94 12.33 -0.88
N GLY A 178 -21.81 12.94 -1.68
CA GLY A 178 -23.16 12.44 -1.92
C GLY A 178 -23.19 11.04 -2.53
N LEU A 179 -22.30 10.75 -3.49
CA LEU A 179 -22.15 9.42 -4.09
C LEU A 179 -21.77 8.37 -3.03
N LYS A 180 -20.83 8.73 -2.15
CA LYS A 180 -20.41 7.88 -1.03
C LYS A 180 -21.54 7.65 -0.04
N ASP A 181 -22.28 8.69 0.33
CA ASP A 181 -23.38 8.60 1.29
C ASP A 181 -24.53 7.75 0.73
N PHE A 182 -24.89 7.94 -0.55
CA PHE A 182 -25.90 7.13 -1.22
C PHE A 182 -25.50 5.64 -1.28
N GLU A 183 -24.26 5.33 -1.65
CA GLU A 183 -23.74 3.95 -1.62
C GLU A 183 -23.75 3.38 -0.20
N ALA A 184 -23.38 4.17 0.81
CA ALA A 184 -23.40 3.77 2.21
C ALA A 184 -24.82 3.44 2.70
N GLU A 185 -25.84 4.20 2.28
CA GLU A 185 -27.23 3.88 2.59
C GLU A 185 -27.69 2.55 2.01
N VAL A 186 -27.37 2.29 0.74
CA VAL A 186 -27.68 1.01 0.09
C VAL A 186 -26.91 -0.12 0.79
N ARG A 187 -25.63 0.09 1.12
CA ARG A 187 -24.78 -0.84 1.87
C ARG A 187 -25.38 -1.18 3.23
N THR A 188 -25.77 -0.19 4.03
CA THR A 188 -26.35 -0.41 5.37
C THR A 188 -27.64 -1.23 5.31
N ARG A 189 -28.43 -1.11 4.23
CA ARG A 189 -29.70 -1.85 4.08
C ARG A 189 -29.55 -3.24 3.47
N PHE A 190 -28.66 -3.42 2.51
CA PHE A 190 -28.65 -4.60 1.65
C PHE A 190 -27.37 -5.45 1.77
N ALA A 191 -26.32 -4.96 2.43
CA ALA A 191 -25.16 -5.79 2.72
C ALA A 191 -25.50 -6.82 3.83
N SER A 192 -24.97 -8.03 3.67
CA SER A 192 -25.15 -9.14 4.60
C SER A 192 -23.91 -10.05 4.56
N GLU A 193 -23.91 -11.13 5.35
CA GLU A 193 -22.86 -12.15 5.32
C GLU A 193 -22.75 -12.86 3.96
N ARG A 194 -23.79 -12.80 3.12
CA ARG A 194 -23.87 -13.50 1.83
C ARG A 194 -23.75 -12.58 0.62
N VAL A 195 -24.08 -11.30 0.75
CA VAL A 195 -24.03 -10.30 -0.33
C VAL A 195 -23.33 -9.05 0.19
N ARG A 196 -22.27 -8.63 -0.49
CA ARG A 196 -21.60 -7.36 -0.21
C ARG A 196 -22.03 -6.31 -1.23
N VAL A 197 -22.00 -5.06 -0.80
CA VAL A 197 -22.02 -3.90 -1.70
C VAL A 197 -20.58 -3.44 -1.85
N ASP A 198 -20.02 -3.40 -3.05
CA ASP A 198 -18.63 -3.00 -3.27
C ASP A 198 -18.49 -1.47 -3.25
N SER A 199 -17.34 -0.98 -2.77
CA SER A 199 -17.06 0.45 -2.69
C SER A 199 -16.57 0.95 -4.05
N ILE A 200 -17.47 1.56 -4.83
CA ILE A 200 -17.23 1.99 -6.20
C ILE A 200 -17.71 3.44 -6.47
N HIS A 201 -17.96 4.21 -5.41
CA HIS A 201 -18.44 5.60 -5.45
C HIS A 201 -17.44 6.66 -5.97
N ASP A 202 -16.20 6.34 -6.32
CA ASP A 202 -15.26 7.33 -6.89
C ASP A 202 -15.63 7.73 -8.33
N VAL A 203 -15.51 9.01 -8.65
CA VAL A 203 -15.92 9.55 -9.97
C VAL A 203 -15.13 8.96 -11.16
N ALA A 204 -13.91 8.44 -10.93
CA ALA A 204 -13.09 7.83 -11.97
C ALA A 204 -13.37 6.34 -12.18
N ARG A 205 -14.34 5.76 -11.46
CA ARG A 205 -14.62 4.33 -11.48
C ARG A 205 -14.93 3.80 -12.88
N ILE A 206 -14.53 2.55 -13.11
CA ILE A 206 -14.86 1.74 -14.28
C ILE A 206 -15.81 0.60 -13.89
N ILE A 207 -16.66 0.18 -14.82
CA ILE A 207 -17.61 -0.93 -14.68
C ILE A 207 -17.45 -1.92 -15.83
N LYS A 208 -17.94 -3.15 -15.64
CA LYS A 208 -17.89 -4.20 -16.66
C LYS A 208 -18.72 -3.77 -17.87
N VAL A 209 -18.20 -3.95 -19.09
CA VAL A 209 -19.00 -3.75 -20.31
C VAL A 209 -20.01 -4.89 -20.42
N VAL A 210 -21.31 -4.57 -20.37
CA VAL A 210 -22.39 -5.55 -20.51
C VAL A 210 -22.34 -6.14 -21.92
N GLY A 211 -22.57 -7.44 -22.03
CA GLY A 211 -22.32 -8.23 -23.24
C GLY A 211 -20.95 -8.91 -23.27
N THR A 212 -20.01 -8.58 -22.37
CA THR A 212 -18.70 -9.28 -22.31
C THR A 212 -18.66 -10.38 -21.25
N VAL A 213 -17.90 -11.45 -21.52
CA VAL A 213 -17.73 -12.59 -20.60
C VAL A 213 -16.85 -12.23 -19.42
N ALA A 214 -17.32 -12.51 -18.21
CA ALA A 214 -16.57 -12.36 -16.96
C ALA A 214 -15.71 -13.60 -16.70
N ARG A 215 -14.39 -13.43 -16.84
CA ARG A 215 -13.39 -14.48 -16.63
C ARG A 215 -12.76 -14.32 -15.25
N LYS A 216 -13.30 -15.02 -14.25
CA LYS A 216 -12.78 -15.03 -12.87
C LYS A 216 -12.56 -16.46 -12.41
N GLY A 217 -11.35 -16.76 -11.93
CA GLY A 217 -10.95 -18.12 -11.58
C GLY A 217 -10.95 -19.08 -12.77
N ALA A 218 -10.97 -20.39 -12.47
CA ALA A 218 -10.81 -21.44 -13.46
C ALA A 218 -12.04 -21.67 -14.37
N GLY A 219 -13.23 -21.17 -13.99
CA GLY A 219 -14.46 -21.38 -14.78
C GLY A 219 -14.93 -22.84 -14.78
N THR A 220 -15.34 -23.35 -13.61
CA THR A 220 -15.79 -24.74 -13.46
C THR A 220 -17.28 -24.89 -13.76
N ALA A 221 -17.78 -26.13 -13.86
CA ALA A 221 -19.22 -26.38 -14.01
C ALA A 221 -20.05 -25.77 -12.85
N GLU A 222 -19.51 -25.79 -11.63
CA GLU A 222 -20.16 -25.20 -10.45
C GLU A 222 -20.06 -23.66 -10.41
N ARG A 223 -18.96 -23.11 -10.96
CA ARG A 223 -18.64 -21.67 -10.95
C ARG A 223 -18.24 -21.24 -12.37
N PRO A 224 -19.20 -21.20 -13.31
CA PRO A 224 -18.90 -20.95 -14.72
C PRO A 224 -18.55 -19.48 -14.97
N HIS A 225 -17.79 -19.23 -16.03
CA HIS A 225 -17.67 -17.88 -16.60
C HIS A 225 -18.97 -17.55 -17.33
N ARG A 226 -19.52 -16.37 -17.09
CA ARG A 226 -20.80 -15.92 -17.69
C ARG A 226 -20.63 -14.59 -18.41
N ALA A 227 -21.36 -14.40 -19.50
CA ALA A 227 -21.56 -13.09 -20.10
C ALA A 227 -22.29 -12.16 -19.11
N ALA A 228 -21.76 -10.95 -18.94
CA ALA A 228 -22.53 -9.88 -18.33
C ALA A 228 -23.73 -9.56 -19.23
N ARG A 229 -24.91 -9.36 -18.66
CA ARG A 229 -26.13 -9.07 -19.43
C ARG A 229 -27.05 -8.12 -18.68
N ALA A 230 -27.91 -7.42 -19.40
CA ALA A 230 -28.99 -6.69 -18.77
C ALA A 230 -30.07 -7.67 -18.28
N LEU A 231 -30.62 -7.39 -17.09
CA LEU A 231 -31.75 -8.13 -16.53
C LEU A 231 -33.09 -7.48 -16.91
N ALA A 232 -33.03 -6.21 -17.33
CA ALA A 232 -34.09 -5.44 -17.94
C ALA A 232 -33.58 -4.84 -19.26
N ASP A 233 -34.28 -3.87 -19.82
CA ASP A 233 -33.80 -3.11 -20.98
C ASP A 233 -32.72 -2.07 -20.59
N PHE A 234 -32.06 -1.53 -21.61
CA PHE A 234 -31.08 -0.43 -21.48
C PHE A 234 -31.74 0.95 -21.60
N GLU A 235 -33.00 1.09 -21.16
CA GLU A 235 -33.66 2.39 -21.18
C GLU A 235 -32.92 3.38 -20.25
N ARG A 236 -32.48 4.51 -20.81
CA ARG A 236 -31.84 5.58 -20.05
C ARG A 236 -32.90 6.60 -19.63
N VAL A 237 -33.23 6.59 -18.34
CA VAL A 237 -34.12 7.58 -17.73
C VAL A 237 -33.34 8.31 -16.65
N GLU A 238 -33.11 9.60 -16.86
CA GLU A 238 -32.35 10.44 -15.94
C GLU A 238 -33.14 10.69 -14.65
N ASP A 239 -32.44 10.69 -13.51
CA ASP A 239 -33.01 10.89 -12.17
C ASP A 239 -32.59 12.22 -11.54
N PRO A 240 -33.37 13.31 -11.72
CA PRO A 240 -33.11 14.58 -11.07
C PRO A 240 -33.20 14.52 -9.54
N GLN A 241 -34.06 13.67 -8.98
CA GLN A 241 -34.22 13.56 -7.53
C GLN A 241 -32.97 12.94 -6.88
N LEU A 242 -32.34 11.98 -7.57
CA LEU A 242 -31.06 11.45 -7.12
C LEU A 242 -29.98 12.53 -7.20
N VAL A 243 -29.92 13.37 -8.24
CA VAL A 243 -28.99 14.51 -8.27
C VAL A 243 -29.18 15.45 -7.09
N GLU A 244 -30.42 15.86 -6.81
CA GLU A 244 -30.72 16.70 -5.64
C GLU A 244 -30.23 16.05 -4.35
N ARG A 245 -30.45 14.73 -4.21
CA ARG A 245 -29.99 13.95 -3.06
C ARG A 245 -28.47 13.92 -2.95
N LEU A 246 -27.76 13.72 -4.05
CA LEU A 246 -26.29 13.73 -4.11
C LEU A 246 -25.70 15.11 -3.82
N GLN A 247 -26.46 16.18 -4.05
CA GLN A 247 -26.04 17.56 -3.79
C GLN A 247 -26.44 18.08 -2.40
N ARG A 248 -27.26 17.35 -1.64
CA ARG A 248 -27.61 17.77 -0.27
C ARG A 248 -26.35 17.81 0.59
N ALA A 249 -26.17 18.92 1.31
CA ALA A 249 -25.17 18.97 2.37
C ALA A 249 -25.47 17.85 3.38
N PRO A 250 -24.45 17.19 3.95
CA PRO A 250 -24.66 16.18 4.97
C PRO A 250 -25.47 16.80 6.10
N ALA A 251 -26.69 16.28 6.32
CA ALA A 251 -27.45 16.65 7.49
C ALA A 251 -26.61 16.28 8.71
N GLN A 252 -26.26 17.27 9.55
CA GLN A 252 -25.78 17.00 10.90
C GLN A 252 -26.81 16.08 11.55
N GLN A 253 -26.46 14.80 11.66
CA GLN A 253 -27.30 13.83 12.35
C GLN A 253 -27.44 14.33 13.79
N ALA A 254 -28.62 14.84 14.09
CA ALA A 254 -29.05 15.18 15.44
C ALA A 254 -29.12 13.88 16.24
N ALA A 255 -28.01 13.49 16.85
CA ALA A 255 -27.98 12.47 17.88
C ALA A 255 -28.53 13.07 19.19
N ASN A 256 -29.85 13.26 19.23
CA ASN A 256 -30.60 13.42 20.47
C ASN A 256 -31.92 12.64 20.33
N ALA A 257 -31.85 11.34 20.58
CA ALA A 257 -33.02 10.55 20.93
C ALA A 257 -32.63 9.66 22.12
N ALA A 258 -33.23 9.99 23.26
CA ALA A 258 -33.00 9.42 24.57
C ALA A 258 -33.16 7.89 24.60
N ARG A 259 -32.28 7.23 25.37
CA ARG A 259 -32.53 5.90 25.94
C ARG A 259 -32.73 6.04 27.46
N PRO A 260 -33.63 5.26 28.09
CA PRO A 260 -34.02 5.48 29.47
C PRO A 260 -32.93 5.02 30.44
N ALA A 261 -32.86 5.72 31.57
CA ALA A 261 -31.96 5.44 32.68
C ALA A 261 -32.16 4.02 33.23
N GLN A 262 -31.07 3.26 33.34
CA GLN A 262 -30.98 2.15 34.28
C GLN A 262 -30.11 2.55 35.46
N VAL A 263 -30.69 2.27 36.62
CA VAL A 263 -30.31 2.65 37.98
C VAL A 263 -28.92 2.13 38.34
N ALA A 264 -28.02 3.03 38.71
CA ALA A 264 -26.84 2.70 39.49
C ALA A 264 -27.19 2.84 40.99
N LEU A 265 -26.83 1.83 41.79
CA LEU A 265 -26.71 1.94 43.25
C LEU A 265 -25.26 1.65 43.66
N PRO A 266 -24.80 2.25 44.78
CA PRO A 266 -23.46 2.79 44.89
C PRO A 266 -22.65 2.13 46.00
N LEU A 267 -21.33 2.07 45.83
CA LEU A 267 -20.39 2.05 46.96
C LEU A 267 -19.29 3.09 46.73
N ALA A 268 -19.53 4.27 47.29
CA ALA A 268 -18.77 4.94 48.35
C ALA A 268 -17.21 4.98 48.30
N PRO A 269 -16.60 6.00 48.93
CA PRO A 269 -15.84 7.00 48.17
C PRO A 269 -14.42 7.18 48.69
N SER A 270 -13.53 7.71 47.85
CA SER A 270 -12.36 8.58 48.15
C SER A 270 -11.33 8.37 47.04
N THR A 271 -10.81 9.36 46.34
CA THR A 271 -10.83 10.82 46.47
C THR A 271 -10.40 11.39 45.10
N SER A 272 -10.92 12.57 44.77
CA SER A 272 -10.64 13.42 43.60
C SER A 272 -11.47 13.18 42.32
N ALA A 273 -12.57 13.93 42.23
CA ALA A 273 -12.97 14.61 41.00
C ALA A 273 -13.14 16.11 41.36
N PRO A 274 -13.17 17.06 40.42
CA PRO A 274 -12.99 17.00 38.95
C PRO A 274 -11.88 17.99 38.49
N GLN A 275 -11.90 18.49 37.23
CA GLN A 275 -11.19 19.70 36.67
C GLN A 275 -10.08 19.34 35.66
N GLY A 276 -9.85 19.97 34.50
CA GLY A 276 -10.30 21.18 33.80
C GLY A 276 -9.29 21.36 32.63
N THR A 277 -9.62 22.08 31.56
CA THR A 277 -8.64 22.33 30.46
C THR A 277 -7.38 22.98 31.01
N VAL A 278 -6.20 22.43 30.71
CA VAL A 278 -4.91 23.02 31.11
C VAL A 278 -4.74 24.33 30.34
N LYS A 279 -4.50 25.44 31.06
CA LYS A 279 -4.25 26.75 30.44
C LYS A 279 -2.77 26.93 30.11
N ALA A 280 -2.47 27.65 29.04
CA ALA A 280 -1.09 28.00 28.71
C ALA A 280 -0.50 29.00 29.74
N ARG A 281 0.82 28.92 29.95
CA ARG A 281 1.58 29.81 30.83
C ARG A 281 1.47 31.26 30.34
N ARG A 282 1.39 32.18 31.30
CA ARG A 282 1.32 33.62 31.05
C ARG A 282 2.41 34.34 31.84
N THR A 283 2.91 35.45 31.29
CA THR A 283 3.86 36.35 31.95
C THR A 283 3.16 37.13 33.07
N GLU A 284 3.92 37.84 33.90
CA GLU A 284 3.37 38.71 34.95
C GLU A 284 2.44 39.81 34.40
N ALA A 285 2.60 40.16 33.11
CA ALA A 285 1.74 41.11 32.39
C ALA A 285 0.44 40.49 31.84
N GLY A 286 0.24 39.17 31.99
CA GLY A 286 -0.97 38.47 31.52
C GLY A 286 -0.94 38.02 30.05
N GLU A 287 0.13 38.31 29.31
CA GLU A 287 0.36 37.80 27.95
C GLU A 287 0.83 36.34 27.97
N TYR A 288 0.66 35.60 26.86
CA TYR A 288 1.20 34.25 26.77
C TYR A 288 2.72 34.25 26.89
N ASP A 289 3.26 33.27 27.61
CA ASP A 289 4.70 32.97 27.54
C ASP A 289 4.99 32.33 26.17
N TRP A 290 5.34 33.16 25.20
CA TRP A 290 5.59 32.73 23.83
C TRP A 290 6.86 31.88 23.67
N ALA A 291 7.76 31.92 24.64
CA ALA A 291 8.97 31.10 24.65
C ALA A 291 8.65 29.69 25.11
N GLN A 292 7.80 29.57 26.14
CA GLN A 292 7.43 28.28 26.73
C GLN A 292 5.95 28.28 27.19
N PRO A 293 4.98 28.26 26.26
CA PRO A 293 3.56 28.40 26.60
C PRO A 293 3.04 27.18 27.36
N VAL A 294 3.70 26.04 27.21
CA VAL A 294 3.50 24.83 28.01
C VAL A 294 4.85 24.14 28.17
N GLU A 295 4.93 23.15 29.04
CA GLU A 295 6.12 22.31 29.16
C GLU A 295 6.34 21.49 27.87
N MET A 296 7.49 21.68 27.23
CA MET A 296 7.90 21.06 25.96
C MET A 296 9.24 20.31 26.13
N CYS A 297 9.40 19.19 25.44
CA CYS A 297 10.71 18.53 25.32
C CYS A 297 11.53 19.21 24.21
N GLY A 298 12.84 19.06 24.23
CA GLY A 298 13.76 19.61 23.23
C GLY A 298 13.29 19.47 21.77
N PRO A 299 12.82 18.29 21.30
CA PRO A 299 12.27 18.13 19.96
C PRO A 299 11.07 19.04 19.64
N VAL A 300 10.10 19.15 20.56
CA VAL A 300 8.92 20.00 20.38
C VAL A 300 9.29 21.47 20.50
N GLN A 301 10.19 21.81 21.42
CA GLN A 301 10.68 23.16 21.62
C GLN A 301 11.41 23.66 20.36
N ARG A 302 12.23 22.81 19.72
CA ARG A 302 12.86 23.15 18.43
C ARG A 302 11.85 23.35 17.32
N LEU A 303 10.85 22.47 17.20
CA LEU A 303 9.76 22.69 16.22
C LEU A 303 9.06 24.02 16.47
N TRP A 304 8.74 24.34 17.73
CA TRP A 304 8.08 25.58 18.14
C TRP A 304 8.91 26.85 17.84
N GLN A 305 10.23 26.76 17.92
CA GLN A 305 11.13 27.90 17.69
C GLN A 305 11.52 28.07 16.22
N GLU A 306 11.81 26.97 15.54
CA GLU A 306 12.47 26.96 14.23
C GLU A 306 11.49 26.69 13.08
N GLY A 307 10.32 26.13 13.34
CA GLY A 307 9.42 25.67 12.28
C GLY A 307 9.92 24.40 11.60
N ALA A 308 9.33 24.05 10.46
CA ALA A 308 9.82 23.01 9.55
C ALA A 308 9.56 23.40 8.09
N GLU A 309 10.27 22.77 7.15
CA GLU A 309 10.11 23.03 5.70
C GLU A 309 8.65 22.84 5.25
N ASP A 310 8.02 21.72 5.64
CA ASP A 310 6.58 21.55 5.47
C ASP A 310 5.81 22.25 6.61
N ARG A 311 5.39 23.47 6.30
CA ARG A 311 4.61 24.34 7.19
C ARG A 311 3.27 23.72 7.58
N SER A 312 2.68 22.86 6.74
CA SER A 312 1.43 22.15 7.02
C SER A 312 1.61 21.13 8.12
N VAL A 313 2.66 20.34 7.99
CA VAL A 313 3.02 19.29 8.94
C VAL A 313 3.47 19.91 10.26
N ALA A 314 4.21 21.01 10.23
CA ALA A 314 4.59 21.77 11.42
C ALA A 314 3.37 22.25 12.22
N ILE A 315 2.41 22.91 11.55
CA ILE A 315 1.18 23.40 12.18
C ILE A 315 0.35 22.24 12.74
N PHE A 316 0.17 21.16 11.97
CA PHE A 316 -0.60 20.01 12.41
C PHE A 316 0.01 19.34 13.66
N ASN A 317 1.33 19.20 13.71
CA ASN A 317 2.02 18.63 14.86
C ASN A 317 1.96 19.51 16.11
N MET A 318 2.03 20.84 15.95
CA MET A 318 1.84 21.76 17.09
C MET A 318 0.41 21.72 17.62
N VAL A 319 -0.61 21.70 16.75
CA VAL A 319 -2.02 21.51 17.15
C VAL A 319 -2.19 20.19 17.91
N ARG A 320 -1.59 19.10 17.40
CA ARG A 320 -1.62 17.78 18.06
C ARG A 320 -0.96 17.82 19.44
N PHE A 321 0.17 18.51 19.57
CA PHE A 321 0.88 18.62 20.85
C PHE A 321 0.06 19.39 21.89
N PHE A 322 -0.51 20.54 21.53
CA PHE A 322 -1.32 21.32 22.47
C PHE A 322 -2.63 20.61 22.84
N ALA A 323 -3.26 19.90 21.91
CA ALA A 323 -4.40 19.03 22.20
C ALA A 323 -4.01 17.89 23.16
N HIS A 324 -2.83 17.29 22.98
CA HIS A 324 -2.29 16.29 23.92
C HIS A 324 -2.06 16.88 25.33
N LYS A 325 -1.65 18.16 25.43
CA LYS A 325 -1.54 18.89 26.70
C LYS A 325 -2.89 19.38 27.25
N GLN A 326 -4.00 19.04 26.59
CA GLN A 326 -5.37 19.36 27.00
C GLN A 326 -5.70 20.86 27.03
N LEU A 327 -5.07 21.64 26.14
CA LEU A 327 -5.45 23.04 25.92
C LEU A 327 -6.77 23.14 25.17
N GLY A 328 -7.54 24.20 25.46
CA GLY A 328 -8.77 24.50 24.73
C GLY A 328 -8.51 24.96 23.29
N LEU A 329 -9.46 24.72 22.39
CA LEU A 329 -9.35 25.07 20.96
C LEU A 329 -9.04 26.56 20.75
N ASP A 330 -9.63 27.45 21.56
CA ASP A 330 -9.41 28.89 21.44
C ASP A 330 -7.95 29.26 21.74
N GLU A 331 -7.37 28.73 22.82
CA GLU A 331 -5.96 28.94 23.16
C GLU A 331 -5.02 28.30 22.13
N ILE A 332 -5.36 27.10 21.63
CA ILE A 332 -4.60 26.45 20.55
C ILE A 332 -4.59 27.33 19.30
N THR A 333 -5.75 27.92 18.96
CA THR A 333 -5.89 28.78 17.79
C THR A 333 -5.02 30.03 17.93
N GLU A 334 -5.06 30.70 19.08
CA GLU A 334 -4.24 31.87 19.35
C GLU A 334 -2.74 31.55 19.30
N LEU A 335 -2.32 30.46 19.96
CA LEU A 335 -0.93 30.03 20.01
C LEU A 335 -0.39 29.69 18.60
N VAL A 336 -1.15 28.93 17.82
CA VAL A 336 -0.72 28.46 16.50
C VAL A 336 -0.75 29.59 15.46
N LEU A 337 -1.66 30.55 15.56
CA LEU A 337 -1.65 31.74 14.71
C LEU A 337 -0.42 32.62 14.98
N GLU A 338 -0.02 32.78 16.24
CA GLU A 338 1.22 33.49 16.58
C GLU A 338 2.45 32.76 16.06
N TYR A 339 2.50 31.44 16.23
CA TYR A 339 3.57 30.60 15.71
C TYR A 339 3.71 30.69 14.20
N ASP A 340 2.58 30.64 13.46
CA ASP A 340 2.60 30.86 12.02
C ASP A 340 3.13 32.26 11.67
N ARG A 341 2.70 33.29 12.39
CA ARG A 341 3.13 34.67 12.17
C ARG A 341 4.63 34.88 12.38
N ARG A 342 5.22 34.22 13.39
CA ARG A 342 6.63 34.38 13.79
C ARG A 342 7.63 33.70 12.85
N GLY A 343 7.24 32.63 12.15
CA GLY A 343 8.22 31.83 11.38
C GLY A 343 7.73 31.15 10.10
N LEU A 344 6.45 30.82 9.95
CA LEU A 344 5.97 29.99 8.82
C LEU A 344 5.27 30.83 7.73
N GLY A 345 4.45 31.81 8.11
CA GLY A 345 3.70 32.69 7.21
C GLY A 345 2.72 31.96 6.28
N LYS A 346 2.28 30.74 6.62
CA LYS A 346 1.41 29.92 5.78
C LYS A 346 -0.04 30.41 5.80
N LEU A 347 -0.51 30.88 6.94
CA LEU A 347 -1.91 31.27 7.15
C LEU A 347 -2.15 32.76 6.85
N LYS A 348 -1.11 33.49 6.44
CA LYS A 348 -1.20 34.92 6.09
C LYS A 348 -2.19 35.13 4.94
N GLY A 349 -3.23 35.94 5.19
CA GLY A 349 -4.28 36.24 4.20
C GLY A 349 -5.29 35.12 3.95
N ARG A 350 -5.33 34.09 4.80
CA ARG A 350 -6.26 32.95 4.71
C ARG A 350 -7.12 32.86 5.98
N ASP A 351 -8.16 32.02 5.95
CA ASP A 351 -8.90 31.64 7.16
C ASP A 351 -8.06 30.68 8.03
N GLY A 352 -7.11 31.27 8.79
CA GLY A 352 -6.24 30.53 9.69
C GLY A 352 -6.99 29.83 10.82
N ALA A 353 -8.04 30.45 11.36
CA ALA A 353 -8.86 29.88 12.43
C ALA A 353 -9.63 28.64 11.92
N GLY A 354 -10.23 28.71 10.73
CA GLY A 354 -10.89 27.56 10.11
C GLY A 354 -9.90 26.43 9.77
N TYR A 355 -8.68 26.77 9.33
CA TYR A 355 -7.63 25.78 9.09
C TYR A 355 -7.22 25.04 10.37
N ILE A 356 -6.99 25.78 11.47
CA ILE A 356 -6.60 25.20 12.77
C ILE A 356 -7.74 24.35 13.35
N ARG A 357 -9.00 24.80 13.24
CA ARG A 357 -10.18 24.02 13.64
C ARG A 357 -10.23 22.66 12.93
N LYS A 358 -10.07 22.64 11.60
CA LYS A 358 -10.05 21.39 10.82
C LYS A 358 -8.89 20.47 11.24
N ALA A 359 -7.72 21.04 11.56
CA ALA A 359 -6.60 20.27 12.07
C ALA A 359 -6.89 19.68 13.46
N TYR A 360 -7.51 20.46 14.36
CA TYR A 360 -7.91 20.02 15.69
C TYR A 360 -8.97 18.92 15.64
N GLU A 361 -10.00 19.04 14.80
CA GLU A 361 -11.02 18.01 14.58
C GLU A 361 -10.40 16.68 14.14
N LYS A 362 -9.45 16.72 13.19
CA LYS A 362 -8.70 15.53 12.75
C LYS A 362 -7.88 14.90 13.87
N VAL A 363 -7.31 15.71 14.77
CA VAL A 363 -6.56 15.22 15.94
C VAL A 363 -7.50 14.57 16.95
N MET A 364 -8.61 15.23 17.28
CA MET A 364 -9.59 14.75 18.26
C MET A 364 -10.33 13.49 17.79
N ALA A 365 -10.49 13.30 16.48
CA ALA A 365 -10.97 12.02 15.92
C ALA A 365 -10.05 10.82 16.25
N THR A 366 -8.82 11.07 16.72
CA THR A 366 -7.87 10.04 17.19
C THR A 366 -7.75 9.95 18.72
N ALA A 367 -8.60 10.67 19.47
CA ALA A 367 -8.61 10.63 20.93
C ALA A 367 -9.05 9.25 21.45
N ARG A 368 -8.53 8.89 22.62
CA ARG A 368 -8.90 7.68 23.36
C ARG A 368 -10.27 7.87 24.04
N GLU A 369 -10.83 6.77 24.56
CA GLU A 369 -12.10 6.78 25.31
C GLU A 369 -12.07 7.70 26.54
N ASP A 370 -10.88 7.96 27.10
CA ASP A 370 -10.65 8.90 28.21
C ASP A 370 -10.49 10.36 27.76
N GLY A 371 -10.66 10.66 26.47
CA GLY A 371 -10.45 11.99 25.87
C GLY A 371 -8.97 12.34 25.62
N GLY A 372 -8.03 11.47 25.97
CA GLY A 372 -6.60 11.69 25.79
C GLY A 372 -6.13 11.53 24.35
N VAL A 373 -5.41 12.52 23.84
CA VAL A 373 -4.76 12.49 22.52
C VAL A 373 -3.31 11.99 22.67
N ALA A 374 -2.80 11.19 21.73
CA ALA A 374 -1.39 10.80 21.73
C ALA A 374 -0.47 11.94 21.21
N PRO A 375 0.73 12.15 21.80
CA PRO A 375 1.64 13.22 21.39
C PRO A 375 2.18 13.01 19.96
N PRO A 376 2.72 14.05 19.29
CA PRO A 376 3.20 13.98 17.89
C PRO A 376 4.54 13.25 17.72
N CYS A 377 4.98 12.46 18.70
CA CYS A 377 6.33 11.87 18.74
C CYS A 377 6.71 11.08 17.48
N HIS A 378 5.77 10.32 16.91
CA HIS A 378 6.02 9.55 15.68
C HIS A 378 6.31 10.44 14.47
N SER A 379 5.56 11.54 14.30
CA SER A 379 5.81 12.48 13.21
C SER A 379 7.11 13.26 13.44
N LEU A 380 7.40 13.64 14.68
CA LEU A 380 8.67 14.29 15.02
C LEU A 380 9.89 13.37 14.81
N GLN A 381 9.72 12.05 14.94
CA GLN A 381 10.75 11.08 14.56
C GLN A 381 10.94 11.08 13.04
N GLY A 382 9.87 10.99 12.25
CA GLY A 382 9.89 11.09 10.77
C GLY A 382 10.70 12.31 10.30
N MET A 383 10.33 13.49 10.82
CA MET A 383 10.97 14.77 10.54
C MET A 383 12.39 14.94 11.10
N GLY A 384 12.94 13.95 11.83
CA GLY A 384 14.29 13.98 12.38
C GLY A 384 14.47 14.84 13.66
N TYR A 385 13.39 15.39 14.22
CA TYR A 385 13.43 16.19 15.46
C TYR A 385 13.62 15.31 16.71
N CYS A 386 13.03 14.11 16.72
CA CYS A 386 13.05 13.23 17.89
C CYS A 386 13.79 11.93 17.59
N ARG A 387 14.79 11.59 18.41
CA ARG A 387 15.59 10.35 18.27
C ARG A 387 15.22 9.26 19.27
N VAL A 388 14.27 9.54 20.18
CA VAL A 388 13.71 8.55 21.11
C VAL A 388 13.18 7.37 20.29
N ASN A 389 13.54 6.14 20.67
CA ASN A 389 13.25 4.88 19.95
C ASN A 389 13.99 4.65 18.61
N ARG A 390 14.74 5.63 18.07
CA ARG A 390 15.68 5.41 16.95
C ARG A 390 17.09 5.11 17.44
N GLU A 391 17.49 5.73 18.55
CA GLU A 391 18.75 5.45 19.23
C GLU A 391 18.47 4.83 20.63
N PRO A 392 19.20 3.77 21.03
CA PRO A 392 18.91 3.01 22.25
C PRO A 392 19.14 3.80 23.55
N ASP A 393 19.99 4.84 23.52
CA ASP A 393 20.38 5.62 24.70
C ASP A 393 19.60 6.93 24.86
N VAL A 394 18.84 7.33 23.84
CA VAL A 394 18.08 8.59 23.87
C VAL A 394 16.77 8.40 24.65
N ARG A 395 16.55 9.25 25.66
CA ARG A 395 15.34 9.28 26.50
C ARG A 395 14.54 10.56 26.24
N CYS A 396 13.22 10.50 26.45
CA CYS A 396 12.38 11.68 26.32
C CYS A 396 12.41 12.51 27.61
N GLU A 397 12.79 13.77 27.50
CA GLU A 397 12.87 14.73 28.62
C GLU A 397 11.54 14.97 29.34
N LEU A 398 10.40 14.85 28.64
CA LEU A 398 9.07 15.15 29.19
C LEU A 398 8.36 13.97 29.84
N TYR A 399 8.58 12.77 29.32
CA TYR A 399 7.78 11.61 29.69
C TYR A 399 8.59 10.58 30.47
N ASP A 400 9.92 10.65 30.45
CA ASP A 400 10.83 9.69 31.10
C ASP A 400 10.48 8.21 30.83
N VAL A 401 10.01 7.89 29.62
CA VAL A 401 9.72 6.50 29.21
C VAL A 401 10.30 6.20 27.83
N VAL A 402 10.95 5.04 27.73
CA VAL A 402 11.13 4.30 26.47
C VAL A 402 9.76 3.70 26.11
N PHE A 403 9.42 3.56 24.82
CA PHE A 403 8.23 2.79 24.46
C PHE A 403 8.35 1.39 25.07
N ASP A 404 7.55 1.12 26.10
CA ASP A 404 7.61 -0.14 26.84
C ASP A 404 6.96 -1.23 25.99
N ILE A 405 7.82 -1.92 25.23
CA ILE A 405 7.45 -3.03 24.36
C ILE A 405 6.81 -4.14 25.20
N GLU A 406 7.30 -4.40 26.41
CA GLU A 406 6.78 -5.49 27.25
C GLU A 406 5.36 -5.18 27.75
N ALA A 407 5.12 -3.95 28.21
CA ALA A 407 3.78 -3.51 28.58
C ALA A 407 2.83 -3.42 27.37
N ALA A 408 3.33 -3.03 26.19
CA ALA A 408 2.54 -2.99 24.96
C ALA A 408 2.12 -4.39 24.50
N VAL A 409 3.03 -5.36 24.56
CA VAL A 409 2.74 -6.78 24.31
C VAL A 409 1.77 -7.33 25.35
N ALA A 410 1.95 -7.01 26.63
CA ALA A 410 1.05 -7.46 27.69
C ALA A 410 -0.40 -7.02 27.46
N ARG A 411 -0.62 -5.79 27.00
CA ARG A 411 -1.96 -5.25 26.68
C ARG A 411 -2.66 -5.94 25.51
N LEU A 412 -1.95 -6.69 24.65
CA LEU A 412 -2.59 -7.39 23.53
C LEU A 412 -3.55 -8.51 23.96
N ALA A 413 -3.45 -9.05 25.18
CA ALA A 413 -4.38 -10.10 25.61
C ALA A 413 -5.78 -9.62 25.93
N THR A 414 -5.97 -8.33 26.18
CA THR A 414 -7.29 -7.75 26.45
C THR A 414 -7.90 -7.15 25.19
N VAL A 415 -7.22 -7.25 24.04
CA VAL A 415 -7.64 -6.67 22.75
C VAL A 415 -8.43 -7.72 21.95
N PRO A 416 -9.61 -7.39 21.40
CA PRO A 416 -10.35 -8.29 20.52
C PRO A 416 -9.51 -8.73 19.31
N ALA A 417 -9.64 -9.98 18.88
CA ALA A 417 -8.78 -10.58 17.84
C ALA A 417 -8.73 -9.76 16.52
N GLN A 418 -9.83 -9.09 16.17
CA GLN A 418 -9.94 -8.22 14.99
C GLN A 418 -9.07 -6.95 15.08
N ASP A 419 -8.74 -6.48 16.29
CA ASP A 419 -7.98 -5.24 16.54
C ASP A 419 -6.50 -5.50 16.85
N VAL A 420 -6.13 -6.77 17.09
CA VAL A 420 -4.76 -7.18 17.39
C VAL A 420 -3.81 -6.82 16.25
N GLU A 421 -4.23 -7.01 14.99
CA GLU A 421 -3.41 -6.71 13.81
C GLU A 421 -3.06 -5.21 13.69
N TYR A 422 -4.02 -4.34 13.99
CA TYR A 422 -3.82 -2.88 14.00
C TYR A 422 -2.88 -2.44 15.13
N ARG A 423 -2.99 -3.07 16.30
CA ARG A 423 -2.14 -2.77 17.47
C ARG A 423 -0.73 -3.35 17.36
N LEU A 424 -0.54 -4.35 16.49
CA LEU A 424 0.74 -5.01 16.28
C LEU A 424 1.77 -4.11 15.58
N LYS A 425 1.31 -3.29 14.62
CA LYS A 425 2.17 -2.43 13.79
C LYS A 425 3.14 -1.54 14.60
N PRO A 426 2.67 -0.68 15.53
CA PRO A 426 3.58 0.19 16.31
C PRO A 426 4.52 -0.59 17.23
N ILE A 427 4.12 -1.78 17.70
CA ILE A 427 4.96 -2.65 18.52
C ILE A 427 6.08 -3.24 17.66
N LEU A 428 5.76 -3.73 16.46
CA LEU A 428 6.73 -4.29 15.53
C LEU A 428 7.70 -3.22 15.02
N GLU A 429 7.26 -1.99 14.76
CA GLU A 429 8.14 -0.87 14.40
C GLU A 429 9.13 -0.56 15.53
N ALA A 430 8.66 -0.52 16.78
CA ALA A 430 9.52 -0.32 17.94
C ALA A 430 10.53 -1.47 18.13
N ILE A 431 10.14 -2.72 17.86
CA ILE A 431 11.04 -3.88 17.91
C ILE A 431 12.09 -3.79 16.81
N ALA A 432 11.72 -3.39 15.59
CA ALA A 432 12.62 -3.37 14.44
C ALA A 432 13.82 -2.43 14.61
N HIS A 433 13.72 -1.43 15.48
CA HIS A 433 14.80 -0.49 15.80
C HIS A 433 15.69 -0.94 16.96
N ARG A 434 15.58 -2.21 17.38
CA ARG A 434 16.42 -2.83 18.42
C ARG A 434 17.48 -3.74 17.80
N PRO A 435 18.59 -4.02 18.52
CA PRO A 435 19.58 -4.99 18.05
C PRO A 435 18.97 -6.39 17.88
N PRO A 436 19.52 -7.25 16.99
CA PRO A 436 18.93 -8.55 16.65
C PRO A 436 18.60 -9.45 17.85
N SER A 437 19.45 -9.46 18.88
CA SER A 437 19.23 -10.22 20.12
C SER A 437 17.99 -9.77 20.89
N ALA A 438 17.71 -8.47 20.92
CA ALA A 438 16.52 -7.91 21.54
C ALA A 438 15.28 -8.13 20.65
N GLN A 439 15.43 -8.08 19.33
CA GLN A 439 14.34 -8.41 18.40
C GLN A 439 13.82 -9.82 18.64
N GLU A 440 14.72 -10.80 18.75
CA GLU A 440 14.34 -12.19 19.02
C GLU A 440 13.60 -12.36 20.35
N LYS A 441 14.08 -11.70 21.42
CA LYS A 441 13.39 -11.68 22.72
C LYS A 441 11.94 -11.18 22.59
N TYR A 442 11.74 -10.03 21.94
CA TYR A 442 10.41 -9.41 21.84
C TYR A 442 9.48 -10.09 20.84
N LEU A 443 10.01 -10.63 19.75
CA LEU A 443 9.23 -11.43 18.80
C LEU A 443 8.77 -12.75 19.44
N GLY A 444 9.60 -13.37 20.29
CA GLY A 444 9.18 -14.54 21.08
C GLY A 444 8.07 -14.21 22.08
N LEU A 445 8.13 -13.06 22.75
CA LEU A 445 7.05 -12.57 23.61
C LEU A 445 5.75 -12.34 22.83
N LEU A 446 5.83 -11.77 21.62
CA LEU A 446 4.68 -11.58 20.74
C LEU A 446 4.10 -12.91 20.24
N GLU A 447 4.94 -13.90 19.91
CA GLU A 447 4.50 -15.23 19.47
C GLU A 447 3.69 -15.92 20.56
N VAL A 448 4.19 -15.95 21.80
CA VAL A 448 3.47 -16.51 22.95
C VAL A 448 2.14 -15.79 23.18
N ARG A 449 2.10 -14.47 22.99
CA ARG A 449 0.93 -13.64 23.32
C ARG A 449 -0.14 -13.62 22.23
N THR A 450 0.26 -13.71 20.96
CA THR A 450 -0.64 -13.58 19.80
C THR A 450 -0.92 -14.91 19.11
N GLY A 451 -0.15 -15.96 19.39
CA GLY A 451 -0.20 -17.24 18.69
C GLY A 451 0.28 -17.17 17.23
N LEU A 452 0.83 -16.03 16.79
CA LEU A 452 1.38 -15.86 15.45
C LEU A 452 2.79 -16.41 15.40
N ALA A 453 3.05 -17.30 14.43
CA ALA A 453 4.38 -17.87 14.22
C ALA A 453 5.45 -16.77 14.08
N ALA A 454 6.62 -16.96 14.69
CA ALA A 454 7.71 -16.00 14.70
C ALA A 454 8.13 -15.54 13.29
N GLN A 455 8.02 -16.41 12.29
CA GLN A 455 8.29 -16.07 10.89
C GLN A 455 7.29 -15.02 10.36
N LYS A 456 6.01 -15.13 10.71
CA LYS A 456 4.97 -14.17 10.30
C LYS A 456 5.17 -12.82 11.01
N LEU A 457 5.57 -12.82 12.28
CA LEU A 457 5.88 -11.61 13.03
C LEU A 457 7.10 -10.87 12.46
N ARG A 458 8.16 -11.59 12.06
CA ARG A 458 9.34 -11.01 11.39
C ARG A 458 8.98 -10.35 10.05
N LEU A 459 8.16 -11.02 9.24
CA LEU A 459 7.69 -10.47 7.96
C LEU A 459 6.84 -9.21 8.16
N SER A 460 5.96 -9.21 9.17
CA SER A 460 5.15 -8.04 9.53
C SER A 460 6.02 -6.88 10.06
N MET A 461 7.07 -7.17 10.81
CA MET A 461 8.06 -6.19 11.28
C MET A 461 8.77 -5.51 10.11
N ALA A 462 9.26 -6.29 9.15
CA ALA A 462 9.90 -5.77 7.93
C ALA A 462 8.94 -4.95 7.05
N ARG A 463 7.63 -5.24 7.07
CA ARG A 463 6.60 -4.44 6.38
C ARG A 463 6.34 -3.10 7.08
N ALA A 464 6.32 -3.10 8.42
CA ALA A 464 6.02 -1.91 9.19
C ALA A 464 7.11 -0.83 9.05
N VAL A 465 8.40 -1.25 9.06
CA VAL A 465 9.55 -0.35 8.81
C VAL A 465 9.53 0.25 7.39
N ARG A 466 9.06 -0.49 6.39
CA ARG A 466 8.99 0.00 5.00
C ARG A 466 7.91 1.04 4.77
N THR A 467 6.78 0.93 5.47
CA THR A 467 5.69 1.93 5.36
C THR A 467 6.02 3.25 6.05
N SER A 468 7.00 3.27 6.97
CA SER A 468 7.49 4.47 7.63
C SER A 468 8.65 5.15 6.87
N GLY A 469 9.36 4.44 5.98
CA GLY A 469 10.45 5.00 5.16
C GLY A 469 10.06 5.51 3.77
N ALA A 470 8.92 5.09 3.21
CA ALA A 470 8.48 5.46 1.86
C ALA A 470 7.54 6.68 1.79
N GLY A 471 7.27 7.33 2.91
CA GLY A 471 6.26 8.41 3.01
C GLY A 471 6.77 9.83 2.84
N GLU A 472 8.07 10.08 2.75
CA GLU A 472 8.63 11.43 2.88
C GLU A 472 9.76 11.64 1.85
N GLY A 473 9.45 12.21 0.69
CA GLY A 473 10.50 12.59 -0.28
C GLY A 473 10.11 13.00 -1.69
N ALA A 474 8.84 12.96 -2.12
CA ALA A 474 8.50 13.31 -3.51
C ALA A 474 7.14 13.99 -3.66
N GLU A 475 6.95 15.13 -2.98
CA GLU A 475 5.91 16.10 -3.38
C GLU A 475 6.48 17.53 -3.36
N GLY A 476 6.71 18.08 -4.55
CA GLY A 476 6.62 19.52 -4.82
C GLY A 476 7.91 20.34 -4.84
N ALA A 477 8.56 20.42 -6.01
CA ALA A 477 9.26 21.64 -6.43
C ALA A 477 9.24 21.77 -7.96
N ASP A 478 8.46 22.74 -8.44
CA ASP A 478 8.49 23.24 -9.82
C ASP A 478 9.89 23.76 -10.18
N SER A 479 10.41 23.36 -11.34
CA SER A 479 11.32 24.21 -12.11
C SER A 479 11.11 23.99 -13.60
N LYS A 480 10.67 25.07 -14.27
CA LYS A 480 10.77 25.26 -15.71
C LYS A 480 12.26 25.29 -16.11
N GLY A 481 12.61 24.60 -17.18
CA GLY A 481 13.89 24.78 -17.86
C GLY A 481 14.23 23.61 -18.76
N GLY A 482 14.09 23.79 -20.08
CA GLY A 482 14.42 22.75 -21.06
C GLY A 482 15.90 22.37 -21.05
N GLY A 483 16.16 21.08 -21.14
CA GLY A 483 17.50 20.53 -21.32
C GLY A 483 17.47 19.01 -21.20
N LYS A 484 17.73 18.30 -22.30
CA LYS A 484 17.85 16.84 -22.37
C LYS A 484 18.75 16.30 -21.25
N SER A 485 18.20 15.48 -20.36
CA SER A 485 18.99 14.43 -19.71
C SER A 485 18.11 13.20 -19.45
N SER A 486 18.65 12.05 -19.84
CA SER A 486 18.08 10.73 -19.70
C SER A 486 18.23 10.23 -18.26
N SER A 487 17.14 9.83 -17.61
CA SER A 487 17.19 8.90 -16.47
C SER A 487 15.89 8.10 -16.42
N GLY A 488 15.96 6.84 -16.89
CA GLY A 488 14.90 5.86 -16.75
C GLY A 488 14.95 5.18 -15.38
N ASP A 489 13.78 4.78 -14.89
CA ASP A 489 13.66 3.74 -13.87
C ASP A 489 12.54 2.80 -14.30
N ASP A 490 12.92 1.83 -15.13
CA ASP A 490 12.11 0.64 -15.43
C ASP A 490 12.37 -0.36 -14.29
N THR A 491 11.34 -0.66 -13.50
CA THR A 491 11.43 -1.69 -12.46
C THR A 491 11.62 -3.05 -13.13
N ILE A 492 12.85 -3.57 -13.07
CA ILE A 492 13.24 -4.84 -13.70
C ILE A 492 12.54 -6.00 -12.98
N ASP A 493 11.85 -6.86 -13.74
CA ASP A 493 11.12 -8.03 -13.22
C ASP A 493 12.00 -8.96 -12.34
N GLY A 494 11.37 -9.62 -11.38
CA GLY A 494 12.01 -10.55 -10.46
C GLY A 494 12.67 -9.92 -9.23
N GLU A 495 12.17 -8.77 -8.77
CA GLU A 495 12.75 -8.07 -7.61
C GLU A 495 12.84 -8.95 -6.35
N VAL A 496 14.02 -8.87 -5.70
CA VAL A 496 14.36 -9.61 -4.49
C VAL A 496 14.85 -8.62 -3.45
N PHE A 497 14.39 -8.83 -2.22
CA PHE A 497 14.77 -8.06 -1.05
C PHE A 497 15.46 -8.98 -0.04
N GLU A 498 16.29 -8.41 0.80
CA GLU A 498 17.04 -9.13 1.82
C GLU A 498 16.51 -8.78 3.22
N ASP A 499 16.42 -9.79 4.07
CA ASP A 499 16.22 -9.71 5.52
C ASP A 499 17.42 -10.37 6.22
N ALA A 500 17.54 -10.30 7.55
CA ALA A 500 18.69 -10.81 8.30
C ALA A 500 18.98 -12.32 8.08
N TYR A 501 17.97 -13.07 7.63
CA TYR A 501 18.00 -14.54 7.58
C TYR A 501 17.49 -15.14 6.26
N CYS A 502 16.88 -14.34 5.39
CA CYS A 502 16.39 -14.83 4.10
C CYS A 502 16.28 -13.71 3.05
N TYR A 503 16.15 -14.14 1.81
CA TYR A 503 15.67 -13.34 0.70
C TYR A 503 14.16 -13.52 0.59
N TYR A 504 13.46 -12.43 0.27
CA TYR A 504 12.02 -12.43 0.08
C TYR A 504 11.63 -11.58 -1.13
N THR A 505 10.44 -11.83 -1.66
CA THR A 505 9.82 -11.00 -2.70
C THR A 505 8.53 -10.39 -2.19
N VAL A 506 8.10 -9.28 -2.77
CA VAL A 506 6.84 -8.63 -2.41
C VAL A 506 5.79 -9.05 -3.44
N THR A 507 4.74 -9.71 -2.98
CA THR A 507 3.62 -10.08 -3.83
C THR A 507 2.84 -8.83 -4.26
N GLN A 508 2.00 -8.94 -5.29
CA GLN A 508 1.16 -7.83 -5.76
C GLN A 508 0.17 -7.28 -4.70
N ARG A 509 -0.02 -8.00 -3.58
CA ARG A 509 -0.80 -7.57 -2.41
C ARG A 509 0.03 -6.78 -1.38
N GLY A 510 1.31 -6.57 -1.64
CA GLY A 510 2.26 -5.98 -0.70
C GLY A 510 2.77 -6.95 0.38
N ASP A 511 2.39 -8.23 0.30
CA ASP A 511 2.80 -9.24 1.28
C ASP A 511 4.21 -9.74 0.96
N ALA A 512 5.09 -9.75 1.95
CA ALA A 512 6.43 -10.32 1.83
C ALA A 512 6.35 -11.84 1.86
N LYS A 513 6.87 -12.49 0.82
CA LYS A 513 7.00 -13.94 0.71
C LYS A 513 8.47 -14.31 0.73
N ALA A 514 8.91 -15.00 1.78
CA ALA A 514 10.26 -15.56 1.84
C ALA A 514 10.46 -16.54 0.66
N ILE A 515 11.57 -16.36 -0.05
CA ILE A 515 11.95 -17.17 -1.21
C ILE A 515 13.26 -17.92 -1.00
N SER A 516 13.96 -17.69 0.11
CA SER A 516 15.09 -18.52 0.55
C SER A 516 15.01 -18.85 2.04
N SER A 517 15.81 -19.82 2.49
CA SER A 517 16.09 -20.09 3.90
C SER A 517 17.50 -19.64 4.32
N PHE A 518 18.10 -18.74 3.55
CA PHE A 518 19.47 -18.27 3.76
C PHE A 518 19.70 -16.87 3.18
N THR A 519 20.73 -16.18 3.67
CA THR A 519 21.36 -15.02 3.02
C THR A 519 22.78 -15.35 2.58
N PHE A 520 23.28 -14.61 1.59
CA PHE A 520 24.64 -14.73 1.08
C PHE A 520 25.33 -13.38 1.18
N THR A 521 26.43 -13.32 1.93
CA THR A 521 27.23 -12.12 2.07
C THR A 521 28.51 -12.27 1.26
N PRO A 522 28.63 -11.62 0.09
CA PRO A 522 29.85 -11.66 -0.70
C PRO A 522 30.99 -10.96 0.06
N SER A 523 32.17 -11.56 0.00
CA SER A 523 33.44 -11.02 0.52
C SER A 523 34.40 -10.60 -0.60
N ALA A 524 34.31 -11.23 -1.78
CA ALA A 524 35.09 -10.86 -2.97
C ALA A 524 34.42 -11.36 -4.27
N VAL A 525 34.77 -10.77 -5.41
CA VAL A 525 34.53 -11.33 -6.74
C VAL A 525 35.87 -11.78 -7.31
N VAL A 526 35.96 -13.05 -7.68
CA VAL A 526 37.17 -13.65 -8.26
C VAL A 526 36.98 -13.83 -9.76
N GLU A 527 37.88 -13.25 -10.55
CA GLU A 527 37.92 -13.40 -12.00
C GLU A 527 38.84 -14.57 -12.37
N THR A 528 38.28 -15.60 -13.00
CA THR A 528 39.05 -16.73 -13.53
C THR A 528 38.86 -16.85 -15.04
N GLU A 529 39.63 -17.73 -15.69
CA GLU A 529 39.47 -18.04 -17.12
C GLU A 529 38.06 -18.59 -17.46
N GLU A 530 37.40 -19.25 -16.50
CA GLU A 530 36.04 -19.79 -16.67
C GLU A 530 34.93 -18.77 -16.37
N GLY A 531 35.30 -17.57 -15.90
CA GLY A 531 34.40 -16.47 -15.58
C GLY A 531 34.45 -16.01 -14.12
N GLU A 532 33.48 -15.17 -13.75
CA GLU A 532 33.39 -14.55 -12.42
C GLU A 532 32.78 -15.49 -11.38
N VAL A 533 33.36 -15.48 -10.18
CA VAL A 533 32.89 -16.25 -9.02
C VAL A 533 32.76 -15.34 -7.80
N PHE A 534 31.57 -15.28 -7.20
CA PHE A 534 31.42 -14.66 -5.89
C PHE A 534 31.94 -15.60 -4.80
N LEU A 535 32.84 -15.09 -3.96
CA LEU A 535 33.20 -15.68 -2.69
C LEU A 535 32.44 -14.99 -1.58
N GLY A 536 32.01 -15.73 -0.56
CA GLY A 536 31.30 -15.15 0.56
C GLY A 536 30.78 -16.19 1.54
N ASP A 537 30.02 -15.72 2.51
CA ASP A 537 29.51 -16.57 3.58
C ASP A 537 27.99 -16.73 3.44
N ILE A 538 27.50 -17.93 3.71
CA ILE A 538 26.07 -18.23 3.73
C ILE A 538 25.61 -18.33 5.19
N ARG A 539 24.57 -17.56 5.52
CA ARG A 539 23.90 -17.66 6.82
C ARG A 539 22.51 -18.25 6.63
N THR A 540 22.20 -19.34 7.33
CA THR A 540 20.89 -19.97 7.27
C THR A 540 19.89 -19.29 8.23
N ASP A 541 18.61 -19.54 8.00
CA ASP A 541 17.51 -19.14 8.88
C ASP A 541 17.57 -19.73 10.30
N LYS A 542 18.31 -20.83 10.47
CA LYS A 542 18.64 -21.44 11.76
C LYS A 542 19.89 -20.86 12.42
N GLY A 543 20.50 -19.83 11.81
CA GLY A 543 21.69 -19.15 12.35
C GLY A 543 23.02 -19.86 12.08
N THR A 544 23.04 -20.94 11.29
CA THR A 544 24.29 -21.61 10.90
C THR A 544 25.04 -20.73 9.89
N CYS A 545 26.32 -20.47 10.14
CA CYS A 545 27.21 -19.78 9.19
C CYS A 545 28.07 -20.81 8.44
N MET A 546 28.18 -20.65 7.13
CA MET A 546 29.00 -21.45 6.25
C MET A 546 29.97 -20.53 5.52
N GLU A 547 31.24 -20.62 5.88
CA GLU A 547 32.28 -19.74 5.35
C GLU A 547 32.77 -20.21 3.98
N GLY A 548 33.17 -19.26 3.13
CA GLY A 548 33.85 -19.57 1.87
C GLY A 548 32.99 -20.24 0.80
N ALA A 549 31.68 -20.01 0.81
CA ALA A 549 30.77 -20.43 -0.25
C ALA A 549 31.13 -19.77 -1.58
N ARG A 550 30.95 -20.52 -2.68
CA ARG A 550 31.36 -20.13 -4.03
C ARG A 550 30.18 -20.16 -4.97
N LEU A 551 29.78 -18.99 -5.47
CA LEU A 551 28.68 -18.85 -6.41
C LEU A 551 29.22 -18.30 -7.74
N PRO A 552 29.48 -19.16 -8.74
CA PRO A 552 29.88 -18.69 -10.06
C PRO A 552 28.74 -17.91 -10.72
N ARG A 553 29.04 -17.03 -11.69
CA ARG A 553 28.02 -16.25 -12.42
C ARG A 553 26.91 -17.14 -13.01
N ARG A 554 27.24 -18.37 -13.43
CA ARG A 554 26.27 -19.36 -13.93
C ARG A 554 25.25 -19.82 -12.90
N ALA A 555 25.58 -19.80 -11.60
CA ALA A 555 24.67 -20.16 -10.51
C ALA A 555 23.41 -19.27 -10.54
N PHE A 556 23.52 -18.06 -11.09
CA PHE A 556 22.43 -17.12 -11.20
C PHE A 556 21.63 -17.24 -12.51
N ASN A 557 21.85 -18.26 -13.35
CA ASN A 557 21.13 -18.39 -14.62
C ASN A 557 19.73 -19.00 -14.45
N SER A 558 19.57 -19.91 -13.48
CA SER A 558 18.28 -20.55 -13.17
C SER A 558 18.24 -21.01 -11.73
N ARG A 559 17.03 -21.29 -11.23
CA ARG A 559 16.83 -21.93 -9.93
C ARG A 559 17.59 -23.24 -9.78
N LYS A 560 17.67 -24.03 -10.86
CA LYS A 560 18.37 -25.32 -10.86
C LYS A 560 19.87 -25.11 -10.63
N GLU A 561 20.49 -24.17 -11.34
CA GLU A 561 21.90 -23.84 -11.20
C GLU A 561 22.21 -23.26 -9.82
N LEU A 562 21.33 -22.40 -9.29
CA LEU A 562 21.50 -21.83 -7.96
C LEU A 562 21.53 -22.93 -6.89
N LEU A 563 20.55 -23.83 -6.91
CA LEU A 563 20.46 -24.94 -5.94
C LEU A 563 21.65 -25.91 -6.06
N HIS A 564 22.18 -26.13 -7.26
CA HIS A 564 23.36 -26.97 -7.46
C HIS A 564 24.62 -26.42 -6.79
N HIS A 565 24.74 -25.09 -6.72
CA HIS A 565 25.91 -24.40 -6.16
C HIS A 565 25.78 -24.06 -4.67
N LEU A 566 24.64 -24.38 -4.03
CA LEU A 566 24.46 -24.16 -2.61
C LEU A 566 25.00 -25.35 -1.79
N PRO A 567 25.82 -25.11 -0.76
CA PRO A 567 26.63 -26.15 -0.11
C PRO A 567 25.89 -27.01 0.92
N SER A 568 24.58 -26.81 1.16
CA SER A 568 23.86 -27.45 2.27
C SER A 568 22.43 -27.86 1.94
N VAL A 569 21.95 -28.91 2.63
CA VAL A 569 20.52 -29.28 2.63
C VAL A 569 19.64 -28.25 3.35
N HIS A 570 20.25 -27.36 4.13
CA HIS A 570 19.56 -26.28 4.87
C HIS A 570 19.43 -24.98 4.06
N THR A 571 20.03 -24.92 2.88
CA THR A 571 19.91 -23.78 1.96
C THR A 571 18.88 -24.08 0.88
N GLN A 572 17.66 -23.59 1.08
CA GLN A 572 16.53 -23.77 0.17
C GLN A 572 16.24 -22.49 -0.61
N TRP A 573 15.76 -22.66 -1.84
CA TRP A 573 15.27 -21.59 -2.69
C TRP A 573 13.92 -21.96 -3.30
N THR A 574 12.93 -21.09 -3.16
CA THR A 574 11.56 -21.26 -3.68
C THR A 574 11.14 -20.19 -4.69
N GLY A 575 11.99 -19.18 -4.93
CA GLY A 575 11.76 -18.13 -5.94
C GLY A 575 11.80 -18.63 -7.39
N SER A 576 11.31 -17.81 -8.31
CA SER A 576 11.36 -18.07 -9.77
C SER A 576 12.75 -17.78 -10.34
N ASP A 577 12.98 -18.11 -11.61
CA ASP A 577 14.22 -17.76 -12.33
C ASP A 577 14.42 -16.24 -12.43
N ASN A 578 13.33 -15.47 -12.56
CA ASN A 578 13.40 -14.00 -12.51
C ASN A 578 13.87 -13.53 -11.13
N ASN A 579 13.45 -14.19 -10.04
CA ASN A 579 13.97 -13.89 -8.71
C ASN A 579 15.45 -14.28 -8.56
N VAL A 580 15.94 -15.30 -9.27
CA VAL A 580 17.38 -15.61 -9.28
C VAL A 580 18.17 -14.46 -9.93
N GLN A 581 17.65 -13.84 -10.99
CA GLN A 581 18.23 -12.62 -11.55
C GLN A 581 18.15 -11.44 -10.57
N GLY A 582 17.06 -11.32 -9.81
CA GLY A 582 16.94 -10.33 -8.73
C GLY A 582 17.98 -10.52 -7.63
N LEU A 583 18.21 -11.77 -7.21
CA LEU A 583 19.26 -12.12 -6.26
C LEU A 583 20.64 -11.70 -6.75
N LEU A 584 20.97 -11.97 -8.03
CA LEU A 584 22.21 -11.50 -8.63
C LEU A 584 22.34 -9.98 -8.54
N ARG A 585 21.26 -9.23 -8.81
CA ARG A 585 21.28 -7.76 -8.67
C ARG A 585 21.56 -7.32 -7.24
N VAL A 586 20.95 -7.97 -6.25
CA VAL A 586 21.19 -7.66 -4.82
C VAL A 586 22.64 -7.93 -4.43
N VAL A 587 23.17 -9.09 -4.82
CA VAL A 587 24.54 -9.50 -4.48
C VAL A 587 25.57 -8.63 -5.21
N ALA A 588 25.37 -8.36 -6.50
CA ALA A 588 26.30 -7.58 -7.32
C ALA A 588 26.36 -6.08 -6.95
N ARG A 589 25.34 -5.55 -6.25
CA ARG A 589 25.35 -4.17 -5.74
C ARG A 589 26.30 -3.98 -4.56
N ARG A 590 26.75 -5.04 -3.91
CA ARG A 590 27.67 -4.95 -2.77
C ARG A 590 29.08 -4.64 -3.27
N ALA A 591 29.66 -3.57 -2.76
CA ALA A 591 31.04 -3.20 -3.05
C ALA A 591 31.99 -4.18 -2.35
N VAL A 592 32.54 -5.12 -3.11
CA VAL A 592 33.52 -6.11 -2.65
C VAL A 592 34.76 -6.07 -3.55
N PRO A 593 35.96 -6.39 -3.04
CA PRO A 593 37.17 -6.42 -3.83
C PRO A 593 37.05 -7.40 -4.99
N ARG A 594 37.60 -7.00 -6.16
CA ARG A 594 37.77 -7.86 -7.32
C ARG A 594 39.19 -8.39 -7.34
N LEU A 595 39.36 -9.71 -7.41
CA LEU A 595 40.65 -10.36 -7.36
C LEU A 595 40.85 -11.24 -8.60
N PRO A 596 42.05 -11.24 -9.21
CA PRO A 596 42.39 -12.30 -10.15
C PRO A 596 42.44 -13.64 -9.40
N GLY A 597 42.00 -14.72 -10.04
CA GLY A 597 42.02 -16.04 -9.42
C GLY A 597 42.34 -17.18 -10.37
N THR A 598 42.74 -18.29 -9.77
CA THR A 598 43.17 -19.49 -10.47
C THR A 598 42.74 -20.73 -9.71
N SER A 599 42.43 -21.80 -10.43
CA SER A 599 42.25 -23.16 -9.89
C SER A 599 43.53 -24.00 -9.96
N VAL A 600 44.62 -23.43 -10.49
CA VAL A 600 45.92 -24.08 -10.66
C VAL A 600 46.89 -23.54 -9.62
N LEU A 601 47.51 -24.45 -8.86
CA LEU A 601 48.61 -24.14 -7.97
C LEU A 601 49.92 -23.97 -8.77
N GLY A 602 50.77 -23.04 -8.34
CA GLY A 602 52.06 -22.78 -8.98
C GLY A 602 52.25 -21.34 -9.48
N ASP A 603 53.07 -21.17 -10.50
CA ASP A 603 53.40 -19.86 -11.09
C ASP A 603 52.16 -19.20 -11.71
N PHE A 604 51.83 -18.00 -11.24
CA PHE A 604 50.71 -17.20 -11.74
C PHE A 604 51.20 -15.85 -12.26
N LYS A 605 50.88 -15.56 -13.52
CA LYS A 605 51.26 -14.33 -14.23
C LYS A 605 50.04 -13.72 -14.91
N GLN A 606 49.50 -12.64 -14.35
CA GLN A 606 48.40 -11.89 -14.96
C GLN A 606 48.50 -10.40 -14.61
N GLY A 607 48.55 -9.55 -15.63
CA GLY A 607 48.70 -8.10 -15.44
C GLY A 607 49.97 -7.74 -14.65
N ALA A 608 49.79 -7.03 -13.52
CA ALA A 608 50.88 -6.66 -12.62
C ALA A 608 51.25 -7.77 -11.61
N HIS A 609 50.50 -8.88 -11.56
CA HIS A 609 50.69 -9.93 -10.58
C HIS A 609 51.59 -11.03 -11.15
N HIS A 610 52.72 -11.28 -10.47
CA HIS A 610 53.61 -12.42 -10.69
C HIS A 610 53.94 -13.03 -9.33
N VAL A 611 53.22 -14.11 -8.98
CA VAL A 611 53.28 -14.77 -7.67
C VAL A 611 53.17 -16.28 -7.83
N TRP A 612 53.70 -17.03 -6.86
CA TRP A 612 53.44 -18.45 -6.71
C TRP A 612 52.19 -18.67 -5.85
N VAL A 613 51.16 -19.28 -6.41
CA VAL A 613 49.88 -19.58 -5.74
C VAL A 613 49.97 -20.93 -5.05
N ALA A 614 49.76 -20.94 -3.74
CA ALA A 614 49.77 -22.12 -2.88
C ALA A 614 48.42 -22.26 -2.14
N PRO A 615 48.09 -23.43 -1.57
CA PRO A 615 46.88 -23.59 -0.77
C PRO A 615 46.87 -22.62 0.43
N GLY A 616 45.99 -21.63 0.39
CA GLY A 616 45.80 -20.65 1.47
C GLY A 616 46.79 -19.48 1.52
N CYS A 617 47.74 -19.38 0.58
CA CYS A 617 48.70 -18.27 0.54
C CYS A 617 49.25 -18.01 -0.88
N THR A 618 49.90 -16.86 -1.04
CA THR A 618 50.68 -16.52 -2.23
C THR A 618 52.09 -16.11 -1.84
N ILE A 619 53.06 -16.46 -2.67
CA ILE A 619 54.48 -16.17 -2.43
C ILE A 619 54.97 -15.30 -3.59
N GLY A 620 55.36 -14.07 -3.27
CA GLY A 620 55.97 -13.13 -4.21
C GLY A 620 57.50 -13.22 -4.17
N LYS A 621 58.17 -12.32 -4.90
CA LYS A 621 59.65 -12.26 -4.95
C LYS A 621 60.30 -12.07 -3.57
N GLU A 622 59.62 -11.40 -2.65
CA GLU A 622 60.13 -11.08 -1.31
C GLU A 622 59.59 -12.02 -0.22
N GLY A 623 58.86 -13.09 -0.57
CA GLY A 623 58.28 -14.05 0.37
C GLY A 623 56.75 -14.06 0.38
N PHE A 624 56.15 -14.51 1.48
CA PHE A 624 54.69 -14.64 1.62
C PHE A 624 53.98 -13.28 1.54
N VAL A 625 52.91 -13.21 0.75
CA VAL A 625 52.13 -11.98 0.52
C VAL A 625 50.81 -12.07 1.28
N SER A 626 50.53 -11.07 2.13
CA SER A 626 49.29 -10.95 2.88
C SER A 626 48.79 -9.49 2.90
N PRO A 627 47.52 -9.23 2.51
CA PRO A 627 46.54 -10.19 1.99
C PRO A 627 46.95 -10.73 0.61
N SER A 628 46.51 -11.95 0.29
CA SER A 628 46.83 -12.58 -1.00
C SER A 628 46.29 -11.76 -2.17
N PRO A 629 47.11 -11.31 -3.13
CA PRO A 629 46.65 -10.54 -4.28
C PRO A 629 45.96 -11.42 -5.35
N VAL A 630 46.06 -12.75 -5.23
CA VAL A 630 45.42 -13.73 -6.13
C VAL A 630 44.61 -14.71 -5.28
N ALA A 631 43.38 -15.02 -5.72
CA ALA A 631 42.51 -15.98 -5.05
C ALA A 631 42.69 -17.38 -5.65
N TYR A 632 43.05 -18.37 -4.82
CA TYR A 632 43.03 -19.77 -5.23
C TYR A 632 41.61 -20.35 -5.07
N LEU A 633 41.07 -20.94 -6.14
CA LEU A 633 39.78 -21.64 -6.15
C LEU A 633 40.00 -23.15 -6.28
N PRO A 634 39.98 -23.91 -5.15
CA PRO A 634 40.08 -25.36 -5.14
C PRO A 634 39.16 -26.05 -6.16
N ASN A 635 39.71 -26.95 -6.97
CA ASN A 635 38.97 -27.75 -7.96
C ASN A 635 38.66 -29.17 -7.46
N GLY A 636 38.99 -29.49 -6.20
CA GLY A 636 38.77 -30.80 -5.59
C GLY A 636 39.92 -31.79 -5.81
N ALA A 637 41.06 -31.34 -6.33
CA ALA A 637 42.27 -32.17 -6.45
C ALA A 637 42.85 -32.50 -5.07
N SER A 638 43.25 -33.75 -4.85
CA SER A 638 43.74 -34.21 -3.54
C SER A 638 45.01 -33.48 -3.04
N LEU A 639 45.79 -32.90 -3.96
CA LEU A 639 47.05 -32.22 -3.65
C LEU A 639 46.85 -31.04 -2.68
N GLU A 640 45.78 -30.28 -2.84
CA GLU A 640 45.49 -29.09 -2.02
C GLU A 640 45.19 -29.42 -0.54
N SER A 641 44.70 -30.64 -0.28
CA SER A 641 44.45 -31.15 1.07
C SER A 641 45.70 -31.71 1.76
N ARG A 642 46.78 -31.94 0.98
CA ARG A 642 47.98 -32.68 1.42
C ARG A 642 49.24 -31.83 1.50
N VAL A 643 49.21 -30.60 0.97
CA VAL A 643 50.36 -29.70 0.92
C VAL A 643 50.07 -28.45 1.73
N ARG A 644 51.00 -28.10 2.63
CA ARG A 644 51.00 -26.86 3.41
C ARG A 644 52.33 -26.15 3.16
N TYR A 645 52.29 -24.83 3.06
CA TYR A 645 53.48 -23.99 2.98
C TYR A 645 53.55 -23.19 4.27
N GLU A 646 54.70 -23.19 4.93
CA GLU A 646 54.97 -22.46 6.17
C GLU A 646 56.07 -21.43 5.92
N ALA A 647 55.97 -20.29 6.61
CA ALA A 647 56.88 -19.16 6.48
C ALA A 647 58.18 -19.33 7.24
#